data_AF-A0A3B4DZX2-F1
#
_entry.id   AF-A0A3B4DZX2-F1
#
_cell.length_a   1.000
_cell.length_b   1.000
_cell.length_c   1.000
_cell.angle_alpha   90.00
_cell.angle_beta   90.00
_cell.angle_gamma   90.00
#
_symmetry.space_group_name_H-M   'P 1'
#
loop_
_entity.id
_entity.type
_entity.pdbx_description
1 polymer ?
#
loop_
_entity_poly.entity_id
_entity_poly.type
_entity_poly.pdbx_seq_one_letter_code
_entity_poly.pdbx_strand_id
1 'polypeptide(L)'
;THGGRLLMGLCVEMCCSRGTPTRVQNYATVDSVHFDVQTFGSSLPVKVMEALTVAEADDQISVKVEESGWAWMVCGERLIIWKICQTPVAKLSVCKELQLAPSEYAYSADLISISSSAPLESASVQSVYVLAVSPEGLARFWPSLAHEGTYTETPIDLGGLCNYVTAVRGGSFVVSSYRGQLLRVCPDGSGKLLQRALQQGQGMLSGIGRRVSSLFGIRGPPADTTVHSVLWVKDSGCLYTLSTCGLSKWEVGDSVEVQVLSWNACPSLADSIADAIWGSESNYAEMKEGVNVSYLDMQLSHAGLVVLAAAWHPADTPCLAYFCLVTLPDTAGPASSELSVEVTKYNPPFQGTPLETPPKMDTVAQEDKTKLLKQAFLQFCRHDLIGAQNMTDELFPTEGEAGAGELDAVVTQIDLDLVDDYPASDPRWAESVPDESAGFTLTSLILLHQLEDKMKAHHCFMDFLLQTGLLDRLSSASVRSSPMATRLLLCEHAEKLSAAVVLKNHHAKQPEMVNAAILTALKKSGNDVPVSLTPADVFFREVSQISSIFECLLDEEEKCLKENPVGSVKWAAVVLNVNTIIKDMLQAAVQYRETKASLYRAAENAAPEPEYIPWTASGGVGGVRTVIARQHEVILRMVYSHADSGLRNTLNEQLVALLDLLLGSYVAQLTSLRRPGQQDRYDALEMEYTQRRSELLTPLLELGQYQWVAALAEKFCDFDILVQMCEQTDNQSRLQHYMTKFADQNFADFLFRWYMEKGKRGKLLSQPIAQHQQLASFLQAHQHLSWLHHIHIQDFQSAHRTLYSQANTEARYFSKKKTLLALSKLTVLASDMPELLQHKQLDGESFTQERFLLHQETLPKQLLEEKQQNPDTMPLLSAHNLINLYICEDNRGANEYDFKKALDLLEYIDEEDAVDIEALKREIFSKALKKDWKENWSSASDGTDDPLEAAKDSIFVKILQKLIQEGTSYLPDVKDLLQVEELDCLKSKPFFEFLLRANYEHYLQSQI
;
A
#
# COMPACT_ATOMS: atom_id res chain seq x y z
N THR A 1 -7.43 78.14 -10.03
CA THR A 1 -8.87 77.80 -10.02
C THR A 1 -9.31 77.56 -11.46
N HIS A 2 -9.71 76.31 -11.71
CA HIS A 2 -10.20 75.68 -12.96
C HIS A 2 -9.30 75.74 -14.21
N GLY A 3 -8.41 74.75 -14.33
CA GLY A 3 -7.82 74.31 -15.59
C GLY A 3 -8.70 73.26 -16.26
N GLY A 4 -9.10 73.52 -17.50
CA GLY A 4 -9.92 72.64 -18.32
C GLY A 4 -9.15 71.41 -18.79
N ARG A 5 -9.75 70.24 -18.56
CA ARG A 5 -9.32 68.95 -19.10
C ARG A 5 -9.74 68.85 -20.57
N LEU A 6 -8.86 68.32 -21.41
CA LEU A 6 -9.13 67.95 -22.81
C LEU A 6 -10.21 66.86 -22.85
N LEU A 7 -11.45 67.28 -23.07
CA LEU A 7 -12.55 66.46 -23.57
C LEU A 7 -12.85 67.01 -24.97
N MET A 8 -12.88 66.13 -25.98
CA MET A 8 -13.47 66.48 -27.27
C MET A 8 -14.91 66.93 -27.04
N GLY A 9 -15.16 68.23 -27.24
CA GLY A 9 -16.46 68.85 -27.20
C GLY A 9 -16.52 69.91 -28.29
N LEU A 10 -17.46 69.71 -29.22
CA LEU A 10 -17.78 70.60 -30.34
C LEU A 10 -18.12 72.02 -29.87
N CYS A 11 -17.49 73.05 -30.47
CA CYS A 11 -18.17 74.28 -30.86
C CYS A 11 -17.32 75.14 -31.83
N VAL A 12 -18.05 75.74 -32.77
CA VAL A 12 -17.68 76.38 -34.04
C VAL A 12 -17.37 77.87 -33.88
N GLU A 13 -16.37 78.41 -34.62
CA GLU A 13 -16.53 79.66 -35.41
C GLU A 13 -15.36 79.93 -36.41
N MET A 14 -15.75 80.48 -37.58
CA MET A 14 -15.05 80.65 -38.86
C MET A 14 -13.97 81.76 -38.93
N CYS A 15 -12.94 81.62 -39.80
CA CYS A 15 -12.85 82.26 -41.15
C CYS A 15 -11.44 82.20 -41.80
N CYS A 16 -11.38 81.73 -43.07
CA CYS A 16 -10.49 82.03 -44.23
C CYS A 16 -8.96 82.29 -44.06
N SER A 17 -8.00 81.80 -44.88
CA SER A 17 -8.01 81.50 -46.34
C SER A 17 -6.66 80.92 -46.87
N ARG A 18 -6.73 80.16 -47.99
CA ARG A 18 -5.69 79.80 -49.03
C ARG A 18 -4.55 78.86 -48.61
N GLY A 19 -4.18 77.77 -49.31
CA GLY A 19 -4.65 77.08 -50.52
C GLY A 19 -3.58 76.10 -51.08
N THR A 20 -3.88 74.79 -51.10
CA THR A 20 -3.47 73.66 -52.03
C THR A 20 -1.97 73.35 -52.34
N PRO A 21 -1.59 72.09 -52.72
CA PRO A 21 -2.41 71.05 -53.39
C PRO A 21 -2.42 69.64 -52.78
N THR A 22 -3.49 68.93 -53.14
CA THR A 22 -3.91 67.57 -52.83
C THR A 22 -3.28 66.51 -53.73
N ARG A 23 -2.82 65.39 -53.15
CA ARG A 23 -2.79 64.08 -53.82
C ARG A 23 -3.75 63.15 -53.07
N VAL A 24 -4.74 62.67 -53.81
CA VAL A 24 -5.89 61.89 -53.34
C VAL A 24 -5.45 60.44 -53.09
N GLN A 25 -5.72 59.93 -51.89
CA GLN A 25 -5.81 58.49 -51.60
C GLN A 25 -7.19 58.23 -50.99
N ASN A 26 -7.85 57.17 -51.47
CA ASN A 26 -9.24 56.82 -51.19
C ASN A 26 -9.47 56.59 -49.69
N TYR A 27 -10.08 57.55 -49.01
CA TYR A 27 -10.73 57.29 -47.73
C TYR A 27 -12.15 56.78 -48.02
N ALA A 28 -12.53 55.69 -47.38
CA ALA A 28 -13.93 55.39 -47.13
C ALA A 28 -14.55 56.66 -46.52
N THR A 29 -15.58 57.19 -47.18
CA THR A 29 -16.30 58.38 -46.76
C THR A 29 -16.83 58.19 -45.35
N VAL A 30 -16.18 58.82 -44.36
CA VAL A 30 -16.76 59.01 -43.03
C VAL A 30 -17.92 59.98 -43.20
N ASP A 31 -19.14 59.51 -43.00
CA ASP A 31 -20.33 60.35 -42.88
C ASP A 31 -20.15 61.30 -41.68
N SER A 32 -19.64 62.50 -41.94
CA SER A 32 -19.38 63.55 -40.94
C SER A 32 -20.64 64.34 -40.57
N VAL A 33 -21.74 63.64 -40.31
CA VAL A 33 -23.02 64.28 -39.93
C VAL A 33 -22.96 64.89 -38.52
N HIS A 34 -22.04 64.42 -37.67
CA HIS A 34 -21.94 64.81 -36.26
C HIS A 34 -20.56 65.31 -35.81
N PHE A 35 -19.56 65.34 -36.68
CA PHE A 35 -18.17 65.65 -36.30
C PHE A 35 -17.46 66.54 -37.32
N ASP A 36 -16.72 67.54 -36.84
CA ASP A 36 -15.81 68.35 -37.64
C ASP A 36 -14.41 67.72 -37.67
N VAL A 37 -13.96 67.26 -38.84
CA VAL A 37 -12.60 66.75 -39.03
C VAL A 37 -11.69 67.87 -39.56
N GLN A 38 -10.83 68.42 -38.70
CA GLN A 38 -9.96 69.55 -39.02
C GLN A 38 -8.54 69.32 -38.48
N THR A 39 -7.56 70.06 -39.02
CA THR A 39 -6.17 70.03 -38.55
C THR A 39 -6.09 70.57 -37.11
N PHE A 40 -5.46 69.81 -36.21
CA PHE A 40 -5.26 70.19 -34.82
C PHE A 40 -3.86 70.75 -34.57
N GLY A 41 -3.79 71.94 -33.99
CA GLY A 41 -2.53 72.59 -33.61
C GLY A 41 -1.86 73.41 -34.70
N SER A 42 -0.57 73.68 -34.51
CA SER A 42 0.30 74.38 -35.47
C SER A 42 0.71 73.47 -36.64
N SER A 43 1.23 74.05 -37.72
CA SER A 43 1.81 73.28 -38.83
C SER A 43 2.84 72.26 -38.33
N LEU A 44 2.83 71.05 -38.91
CA LEU A 44 3.79 70.00 -38.56
C LEU A 44 5.24 70.46 -38.80
N PRO A 45 6.21 70.00 -37.99
CA PRO A 45 7.61 70.30 -38.21
C PRO A 45 8.09 69.89 -39.59
N VAL A 46 9.04 70.66 -40.16
CA VAL A 46 9.58 70.42 -41.51
C VAL A 46 10.06 68.98 -41.68
N LYS A 47 10.76 68.41 -40.68
CA LYS A 47 11.24 67.02 -40.73
C LYS A 47 10.12 65.98 -40.85
N VAL A 48 8.99 66.22 -40.17
CA VAL A 48 7.81 65.33 -40.24
C VAL A 48 7.19 65.44 -41.63
N MET A 49 7.05 66.67 -42.15
CA MET A 49 6.52 66.91 -43.50
C MET A 49 7.42 66.29 -44.57
N GLU A 50 8.75 66.42 -44.44
CA GLU A 50 9.72 65.80 -45.35
C GLU A 50 9.60 64.28 -45.35
N ALA A 51 9.56 63.65 -44.18
CA ALA A 51 9.38 62.20 -44.07
C ALA A 51 8.06 61.72 -44.69
N LEU A 52 6.95 62.42 -44.46
CA LEU A 52 5.64 62.11 -45.06
C LEU A 52 5.61 62.35 -46.58
N THR A 53 6.39 63.30 -47.10
CA THR A 53 6.44 63.60 -48.54
C THR A 53 7.32 62.60 -49.29
N VAL A 54 8.36 62.07 -48.62
CA VAL A 54 9.30 61.09 -49.19
C VAL A 54 8.72 59.67 -49.15
N ALA A 55 7.83 59.37 -48.20
CA ALA A 55 7.28 58.04 -48.05
C ALA A 55 6.45 57.59 -49.26
N GLU A 56 6.69 56.34 -49.70
CA GLU A 56 5.92 55.67 -50.73
C GLU A 56 4.68 54.97 -50.15
N ALA A 57 3.76 54.52 -51.00
CA ALA A 57 2.49 53.94 -50.54
C ALA A 57 2.66 52.64 -49.72
N ASP A 58 3.79 51.95 -49.89
CA ASP A 58 4.11 50.70 -49.22
C ASP A 58 4.99 50.90 -47.97
N ASP A 59 5.42 52.13 -47.68
CA ASP A 59 6.23 52.43 -46.49
C ASP A 59 5.38 52.36 -45.21
N GLN A 60 5.81 51.51 -44.27
CA GLN A 60 5.16 51.43 -42.96
C GLN A 60 5.57 52.62 -42.07
N ILE A 61 4.66 53.58 -41.94
CA ILE A 61 4.79 54.70 -41.01
C ILE A 61 3.91 54.42 -39.79
N SER A 62 4.50 54.53 -38.60
CA SER A 62 3.78 54.46 -37.34
C SER A 62 4.00 55.72 -36.52
N VAL A 63 2.93 56.23 -35.90
CA VAL A 63 2.94 57.47 -35.12
C VAL A 63 2.26 57.21 -33.80
N LYS A 64 2.85 57.70 -32.70
CA LYS A 64 2.25 57.68 -31.38
C LYS A 64 2.14 59.10 -30.84
N VAL A 65 0.94 59.41 -30.35
CA VAL A 65 0.58 60.71 -29.80
C VAL A 65 0.31 60.51 -28.31
N GLU A 66 1.05 61.20 -27.46
CA GLU A 66 0.88 61.14 -26.02
C GLU A 66 0.08 62.35 -25.52
N GLU A 67 -0.78 62.14 -24.52
CA GLU A 67 -1.58 63.20 -23.87
C GLU A 67 -0.73 64.36 -23.32
N SER A 68 0.55 64.12 -23.04
CA SER A 68 1.51 65.13 -22.57
C SER A 68 1.83 66.24 -23.59
N GLY A 69 1.32 66.10 -24.82
CA GLY A 69 1.58 67.00 -25.94
C GLY A 69 2.83 66.66 -26.74
N TRP A 70 3.42 65.48 -26.54
CA TRP A 70 4.50 64.95 -27.36
C TRP A 70 3.99 63.93 -28.38
N ALA A 71 4.66 63.87 -29.53
CA ALA A 71 4.44 62.84 -30.52
C ALA A 71 5.76 62.35 -31.09
N TRP A 72 5.75 61.09 -31.53
CA TRP A 72 6.87 60.50 -32.24
C TRP A 72 6.40 59.67 -33.42
N MET A 73 7.20 59.71 -34.48
CA MET A 73 6.95 59.04 -35.75
C MET A 73 8.16 58.19 -36.11
N VAL A 74 7.89 56.96 -36.53
CA VAL A 74 8.86 56.04 -37.11
C VAL A 74 8.64 56.00 -38.61
N CYS A 75 9.70 56.21 -39.37
CA CYS A 75 9.73 56.11 -40.83
C CYS A 75 11.04 55.44 -41.26
N GLY A 76 10.97 54.14 -41.55
CA GLY A 76 12.17 53.30 -41.73
C GLY A 76 13.01 53.26 -40.44
N GLU A 77 14.30 53.59 -40.56
CA GLU A 77 15.23 53.66 -39.42
C GLU A 77 15.30 55.04 -38.74
N ARG A 78 14.39 55.96 -39.09
CA ARG A 78 14.36 57.31 -38.52
C ARG A 78 13.23 57.44 -37.50
N LEU A 79 13.57 57.91 -36.30
CA LEU A 79 12.64 58.28 -35.24
C LEU A 79 12.58 59.80 -35.11
N ILE A 80 11.44 60.40 -35.40
CA ILE A 80 11.23 61.85 -35.30
C ILE A 80 10.33 62.13 -34.11
N ILE A 81 10.83 62.86 -33.11
CA ILE A 81 10.11 63.23 -31.88
C ILE A 81 9.89 64.74 -31.86
N TRP A 82 8.66 65.18 -31.61
CA TRP A 82 8.32 66.60 -31.53
C TRP A 82 7.26 66.90 -30.47
N LYS A 83 7.13 68.18 -30.13
CA LYS A 83 6.08 68.67 -29.25
C LYS A 83 4.99 69.38 -30.07
N ILE A 84 3.75 68.97 -29.84
CA ILE A 84 2.55 69.41 -30.56
C ILE A 84 2.17 70.84 -30.12
N CYS A 85 1.52 71.60 -31.01
CA CYS A 85 1.02 72.96 -30.73
C CYS A 85 2.08 73.96 -30.27
N GLN A 86 3.33 73.83 -30.73
CA GLN A 86 4.39 74.78 -30.43
C GLN A 86 4.41 75.97 -31.39
N THR A 87 5.00 77.08 -30.93
CA THR A 87 5.11 78.29 -31.74
C THR A 87 5.88 78.01 -33.03
N PRO A 88 5.48 78.58 -34.18
CA PRO A 88 6.17 78.40 -35.47
C PRO A 88 7.56 79.05 -35.52
N VAL A 89 8.04 79.65 -34.43
CA VAL A 89 9.38 80.21 -34.31
C VAL A 89 10.39 79.07 -34.17
N ALA A 90 11.20 78.84 -35.21
CA ALA A 90 12.14 77.72 -35.31
C ALA A 90 13.12 77.56 -34.12
N LYS A 91 13.45 78.63 -33.39
CA LYS A 91 14.32 78.56 -32.19
C LYS A 91 13.61 77.99 -30.94
N LEU A 92 12.28 77.98 -30.92
CA LEU A 92 11.46 77.56 -29.79
C LEU A 92 10.70 76.25 -30.08
N SER A 93 10.62 75.84 -31.35
CA SER A 93 10.05 74.55 -31.75
C SER A 93 11.01 73.41 -31.47
N VAL A 94 10.53 72.39 -30.78
CA VAL A 94 11.22 71.15 -30.44
C VAL A 94 10.83 70.09 -31.46
N CYS A 95 11.75 69.77 -32.35
CA CYS A 95 11.67 68.64 -33.26
C CYS A 95 13.07 68.03 -33.40
N LYS A 96 13.17 66.74 -33.06
CA LYS A 96 14.42 66.01 -32.94
C LYS A 96 14.33 64.71 -33.72
N GLU A 97 15.44 64.34 -34.36
CA GLU A 97 15.53 63.14 -35.17
C GLU A 97 16.61 62.26 -34.55
N LEU A 98 16.26 61.01 -34.27
CA LEU A 98 17.12 59.99 -33.70
C LEU A 98 17.25 58.86 -34.71
N GLN A 99 18.47 58.35 -34.86
CA GLN A 99 18.73 57.16 -35.66
C GLN A 99 18.33 55.92 -34.84
N LEU A 100 17.51 55.04 -35.39
CA LEU A 100 17.19 53.73 -34.81
C LEU A 100 18.29 52.71 -35.12
N ALA A 101 18.31 51.59 -34.39
CA ALA A 101 19.26 50.52 -34.68
C ALA A 101 18.81 49.76 -35.94
N PRO A 102 19.73 49.28 -36.78
CA PRO A 102 19.37 48.47 -37.93
C PRO A 102 18.61 47.22 -37.47
N SER A 103 17.53 46.87 -38.17
CA SER A 103 16.73 45.67 -37.89
C SER A 103 16.22 45.08 -39.19
N GLU A 104 16.06 43.76 -39.21
CA GLU A 104 15.46 43.04 -40.34
C GLU A 104 13.93 43.25 -40.41
N TYR A 105 13.32 43.74 -39.33
CA TYR A 105 11.90 43.97 -39.18
C TYR A 105 11.56 45.46 -39.11
N ALA A 106 10.36 45.82 -39.57
CA ALA A 106 9.87 47.19 -39.48
C ALA A 106 9.65 47.60 -38.01
N TYR A 107 10.11 48.80 -37.64
CA TYR A 107 9.82 49.38 -36.33
C TYR A 107 8.38 49.88 -36.25
N SER A 108 7.77 49.69 -35.07
CA SER A 108 6.52 50.35 -34.68
C SER A 108 6.80 51.44 -33.65
N ALA A 109 6.03 52.54 -33.68
CA ALA A 109 6.04 53.59 -32.67
C ALA A 109 5.72 53.06 -31.26
N ASP A 110 5.10 51.89 -31.13
CA ASP A 110 4.86 51.20 -29.86
C ASP A 110 6.11 50.60 -29.21
N LEU A 111 7.18 50.42 -29.99
CA LEU A 111 8.49 50.00 -29.49
C LEU A 111 9.35 51.19 -29.00
N ILE A 112 8.76 52.38 -28.97
CA ILE A 112 9.40 53.61 -28.48
C ILE A 112 8.57 54.17 -27.33
N SER A 113 9.28 54.57 -26.27
CA SER A 113 8.68 55.31 -25.17
C SER A 113 9.59 56.43 -24.68
N ILE A 114 8.98 57.55 -24.31
CA ILE A 114 9.65 58.73 -23.77
C ILE A 114 9.23 58.95 -22.33
N SER A 115 10.13 59.47 -21.51
CA SER A 115 9.82 59.83 -20.12
C SER A 115 10.78 60.90 -19.61
N SER A 116 10.46 61.51 -18.47
CA SER A 116 11.26 62.57 -17.86
C SER A 116 11.12 62.56 -16.34
N SER A 117 12.11 63.13 -15.64
CA SER A 117 12.08 63.27 -14.17
C SER A 117 11.02 64.26 -13.67
N ALA A 118 10.61 65.21 -14.51
CA ALA A 118 9.47 66.11 -14.28
C ALA A 118 8.29 65.71 -15.18
N PRO A 119 7.05 66.21 -14.95
CA PRO A 119 5.92 65.95 -15.84
C PRO A 119 6.22 66.38 -17.29
N LEU A 120 6.04 65.46 -18.25
CA LEU A 120 6.37 65.61 -19.68
C LEU A 120 5.80 66.88 -20.32
N GLU A 121 4.62 67.34 -19.87
CA GLU A 121 3.98 68.59 -20.30
C GLU A 121 4.89 69.82 -20.10
N SER A 122 5.66 69.84 -19.02
CA SER A 122 6.55 70.93 -18.62
C SER A 122 8.04 70.60 -18.83
N ALA A 123 8.36 69.38 -19.24
CA ALA A 123 9.73 68.90 -19.37
C ALA A 123 10.50 69.66 -20.46
N SER A 124 11.74 70.02 -20.13
CA SER A 124 12.70 70.54 -21.09
C SER A 124 13.23 69.40 -21.97
N VAL A 125 13.71 69.73 -23.17
CA VAL A 125 14.33 68.74 -24.08
C VAL A 125 15.51 68.02 -23.43
N GLN A 126 16.21 68.66 -22.50
CA GLN A 126 17.34 68.06 -21.80
C GLN A 126 16.92 66.98 -20.80
N SER A 127 15.73 67.09 -20.22
CA SER A 127 15.21 66.18 -19.20
C SER A 127 14.41 65.00 -19.75
N VAL A 128 14.15 64.97 -21.07
CA VAL A 128 13.43 63.87 -21.74
C VAL A 128 14.44 62.81 -22.13
N TYR A 129 14.25 61.60 -21.63
CA TYR A 129 14.99 60.41 -22.04
C TYR A 129 14.09 59.50 -22.89
N VAL A 130 14.72 58.74 -23.79
CA VAL A 130 14.04 57.95 -24.82
C VAL A 130 14.57 56.53 -24.79
N LEU A 131 13.68 55.54 -24.83
CA LEU A 131 14.02 54.14 -25.07
C LEU A 131 13.35 53.69 -26.38
N ALA A 132 14.16 53.16 -27.29
CA ALA A 132 13.68 52.46 -28.49
C ALA A 132 14.20 51.02 -28.46
N VAL A 133 13.35 50.05 -28.76
CA VAL A 133 13.73 48.63 -28.80
C VAL A 133 13.49 48.10 -30.20
N SER A 134 14.47 47.43 -30.82
CA SER A 134 14.24 46.77 -32.10
C SER A 134 13.27 45.59 -31.91
N PRO A 135 12.54 45.18 -32.95
CA PRO A 135 11.69 43.98 -32.88
C PRO A 135 12.44 42.72 -32.40
N GLU A 136 13.74 42.63 -32.70
CA GLU A 136 14.63 41.52 -32.29
C GLU A 136 15.14 41.63 -30.84
N GLY A 137 14.91 42.76 -30.15
CA GLY A 137 15.30 42.96 -28.76
C GLY A 137 16.54 43.82 -28.50
N LEU A 138 17.07 44.55 -29.49
CA LEU A 138 18.16 45.49 -29.24
C LEU A 138 17.62 46.83 -28.71
N ALA A 139 17.88 47.15 -27.44
CA ALA A 139 17.42 48.38 -26.81
C ALA A 139 18.47 49.50 -26.92
N ARG A 140 18.05 50.64 -27.47
CA ARG A 140 18.83 51.88 -27.56
C ARG A 140 18.21 52.95 -26.65
N PHE A 141 19.00 53.45 -25.70
CA PHE A 141 18.56 54.42 -24.70
C PHE A 141 19.31 55.73 -24.85
N TRP A 142 18.56 56.83 -24.95
CA TRP A 142 19.07 58.20 -24.93
C TRP A 142 18.76 58.83 -23.56
N PRO A 143 19.78 59.14 -22.74
CA PRO A 143 19.57 59.83 -21.47
C PRO A 143 19.01 61.25 -21.61
N SER A 144 19.15 61.85 -22.80
CA SER A 144 18.68 63.20 -23.09
C SER A 144 18.38 63.40 -24.58
N LEU A 145 17.15 63.85 -24.90
CA LEU A 145 16.72 64.16 -26.26
C LEU A 145 17.48 65.35 -26.88
N ALA A 146 18.18 66.15 -26.07
CA ALA A 146 19.03 67.24 -26.55
C ALA A 146 20.31 66.74 -27.23
N HIS A 147 20.75 65.52 -26.91
CA HIS A 147 22.02 64.93 -27.34
C HIS A 147 21.77 63.70 -28.23
N GLU A 148 21.35 63.95 -29.48
CA GLU A 148 20.94 62.93 -30.46
C GLU A 148 21.98 61.81 -30.67
N GLY A 149 23.28 62.13 -30.56
CA GLY A 149 24.39 61.18 -30.73
C GLY A 149 24.85 60.45 -29.45
N THR A 150 24.23 60.71 -28.30
CA THR A 150 24.62 60.10 -27.01
C THR A 150 23.59 59.07 -26.59
N TYR A 151 23.88 57.80 -26.85
CA TYR A 151 23.03 56.67 -26.48
C TYR A 151 23.84 55.49 -25.96
N THR A 152 23.16 54.59 -25.27
CA THR A 152 23.67 53.27 -24.87
C THR A 152 22.84 52.18 -25.52
N GLU A 153 23.48 51.07 -25.87
CA GLU A 153 22.82 49.91 -26.44
C GLU A 153 22.93 48.71 -25.50
N THR A 154 21.86 47.94 -25.38
CA THR A 154 21.82 46.73 -24.55
C THR A 154 20.90 45.71 -25.21
N PRO A 155 21.37 44.47 -25.45
CA PRO A 155 20.51 43.41 -25.95
C PRO A 155 19.55 42.93 -24.85
N ILE A 156 18.28 42.78 -25.21
CA ILE A 156 17.19 42.27 -24.38
C ILE A 156 16.77 40.92 -24.96
N ASP A 157 16.90 39.85 -24.18
CA ASP A 157 16.46 38.51 -24.58
C ASP A 157 15.06 38.21 -24.03
N LEU A 158 14.08 38.20 -24.93
CA LEU A 158 12.65 37.99 -24.64
C LEU A 158 12.09 36.72 -25.29
N GLY A 159 12.95 35.83 -25.82
CA GLY A 159 12.57 34.55 -26.41
C GLY A 159 11.59 34.65 -27.61
N GLY A 160 11.45 35.84 -28.21
CA GLY A 160 10.55 36.17 -29.31
C GLY A 160 10.59 37.65 -29.67
N LEU A 161 9.83 38.06 -30.70
CA LEU A 161 9.80 39.45 -31.16
C LEU A 161 9.14 40.38 -30.12
N CYS A 162 9.74 41.54 -29.91
CA CYS A 162 9.20 42.61 -29.06
C CYS A 162 7.99 43.26 -29.72
N ASN A 163 6.98 43.62 -28.92
CA ASN A 163 5.76 44.27 -29.44
C ASN A 163 5.40 45.61 -28.76
N TYR A 164 5.71 45.81 -27.47
CA TYR A 164 5.48 47.09 -26.80
C TYR A 164 6.63 47.51 -25.88
N VAL A 165 6.81 48.82 -25.77
CA VAL A 165 7.66 49.48 -24.78
C VAL A 165 6.86 50.60 -24.12
N THR A 166 6.78 50.59 -22.79
CA THR A 166 6.04 51.61 -22.05
C THR A 166 6.83 52.13 -20.87
N ALA A 167 6.98 53.44 -20.77
CA ALA A 167 7.56 54.09 -19.61
C ALA A 167 6.64 53.96 -18.39
N VAL A 168 7.19 53.44 -17.29
CA VAL A 168 6.50 53.25 -16.01
C VAL A 168 7.16 54.06 -14.90
N ARG A 169 6.63 53.93 -13.68
CA ARG A 169 7.13 54.65 -12.50
C ARG A 169 8.61 54.36 -12.21
N GLY A 170 9.30 55.32 -11.57
CA GLY A 170 10.69 55.17 -11.16
C GLY A 170 11.73 55.41 -12.27
N GLY A 171 11.35 56.05 -13.38
CA GLY A 171 12.27 56.30 -14.50
C GLY A 171 12.67 55.03 -15.25
N SER A 172 11.76 54.05 -15.28
CA SER A 172 11.98 52.73 -15.86
C SER A 172 10.98 52.44 -16.97
N PHE A 173 11.20 51.35 -17.70
CA PHE A 173 10.40 50.93 -18.83
C PHE A 173 9.98 49.47 -18.65
N VAL A 174 8.85 49.10 -19.25
CA VAL A 174 8.46 47.69 -19.42
C VAL A 174 8.46 47.38 -20.90
N VAL A 175 9.14 46.30 -21.26
CA VAL A 175 9.23 45.75 -22.62
C VAL A 175 8.47 44.43 -22.64
N SER A 176 7.58 44.26 -23.62
CA SER A 176 6.84 43.03 -23.83
C SER A 176 7.23 42.32 -25.12
N SER A 177 7.05 41.00 -25.15
CA SER A 177 7.11 40.21 -26.38
C SER A 177 5.75 39.73 -26.82
N TYR A 178 5.65 39.42 -28.12
CA TYR A 178 4.48 38.75 -28.68
C TYR A 178 4.18 37.40 -28.00
N ARG A 179 5.09 36.81 -27.22
CA ARG A 179 4.90 35.54 -26.51
C ARG A 179 4.48 35.69 -25.04
N GLY A 180 4.12 36.88 -24.59
CA GLY A 180 3.66 37.08 -23.21
C GLY A 180 4.75 37.30 -22.16
N GLN A 181 6.00 37.48 -22.57
CA GLN A 181 7.07 37.82 -21.63
C GLN A 181 7.12 39.33 -21.38
N LEU A 182 7.32 39.72 -20.12
CA LEU A 182 7.44 41.11 -19.67
C LEU A 182 8.75 41.31 -18.92
N LEU A 183 9.56 42.26 -19.35
CA LEU A 183 10.80 42.68 -18.69
C LEU A 183 10.72 44.14 -18.28
N ARG A 184 11.10 44.43 -17.04
CA ARG A 184 11.37 45.78 -16.56
C ARG A 184 12.82 46.14 -16.88
N VAL A 185 13.00 47.31 -17.47
CA VAL A 185 14.27 47.86 -17.92
C VAL A 185 14.50 49.20 -17.25
N CYS A 186 15.59 49.32 -16.50
CA CYS A 186 15.93 50.52 -15.73
C CYS A 186 17.33 51.02 -16.10
N PRO A 187 17.52 52.31 -16.44
CA PRO A 187 18.85 52.88 -16.60
C PRO A 187 19.57 52.96 -15.25
N ASP A 188 20.80 52.47 -15.19
CA ASP A 188 21.68 52.62 -14.03
C ASP A 188 22.37 54.00 -13.99
N GLY A 189 23.10 54.30 -12.91
CA GLY A 189 23.85 55.56 -12.77
C GLY A 189 24.98 55.75 -13.79
N SER A 190 25.31 54.73 -14.59
CA SER A 190 26.28 54.76 -15.68
C SER A 190 25.62 54.87 -17.08
N GLY A 191 24.28 54.83 -17.14
CA GLY A 191 23.51 54.85 -18.38
C GLY A 191 23.29 53.47 -19.04
N LYS A 192 23.76 52.37 -18.42
CA LYS A 192 23.47 51.01 -18.89
C LYS A 192 22.09 50.55 -18.43
N LEU A 193 21.43 49.72 -19.22
CA LEU A 193 20.10 49.22 -18.91
C LEU A 193 20.18 47.93 -18.08
N LEU A 194 19.65 47.95 -16.87
CA LEU A 194 19.43 46.78 -16.03
C LEU A 194 18.08 46.15 -16.39
N GLN A 195 18.06 44.84 -16.61
CA GLN A 195 16.87 44.08 -16.98
C GLN A 195 16.42 43.15 -15.85
N ARG A 196 15.10 43.05 -15.63
CA ARG A 196 14.47 42.17 -14.66
C ARG A 196 13.14 41.65 -15.18
N ALA A 197 12.91 40.34 -15.15
CA ALA A 197 11.61 39.77 -15.49
C ALA A 197 10.55 40.08 -14.43
N LEU A 198 9.35 40.48 -14.86
CA LEU A 198 8.20 40.64 -13.98
C LEU A 198 7.77 39.26 -13.47
N GLN A 199 7.75 39.08 -12.14
CA GLN A 199 7.42 37.80 -11.50
C GLN A 199 5.90 37.59 -11.50
N GLN A 200 5.39 36.70 -12.34
CA GLN A 200 3.98 36.31 -12.33
C GLN A 200 3.64 35.68 -10.96
N GLY A 201 2.54 36.11 -10.35
CA GLY A 201 2.12 35.66 -9.03
C GLY A 201 1.96 34.14 -8.99
N GLN A 202 2.84 33.45 -8.28
CA GLN A 202 2.74 32.01 -8.05
C GLN A 202 1.59 31.72 -7.09
N GLY A 203 0.41 31.39 -7.62
CA GLY A 203 -0.57 30.64 -6.86
C GLY A 203 0.06 29.32 -6.43
N MET A 204 -0.16 28.88 -5.18
CA MET A 204 0.49 27.73 -4.53
C MET A 204 0.40 26.40 -5.33
N LEU A 205 -0.44 26.34 -6.36
CA LEU A 205 -0.67 25.18 -7.23
C LEU A 205 -0.39 25.44 -8.73
N SER A 206 -0.13 26.68 -9.15
CA SER A 206 0.20 27.02 -10.55
C SER A 206 1.55 26.44 -11.00
N GLY A 207 2.47 26.25 -10.06
CA GLY A 207 3.74 25.56 -10.30
C GLY A 207 3.56 24.07 -10.62
N ILE A 208 2.50 23.45 -10.11
CA ILE A 208 2.20 22.03 -10.34
C ILE A 208 1.67 21.85 -11.76
N GLY A 209 0.75 22.69 -12.24
CA GLY A 209 0.25 22.61 -13.63
C GLY A 209 1.36 22.70 -14.69
N ARG A 210 2.34 23.62 -14.53
CA ARG A 210 3.50 23.73 -15.45
C ARG A 210 4.46 22.54 -15.33
N ARG A 211 4.72 22.06 -14.10
CA ARG A 211 5.59 20.88 -13.87
C ARG A 211 4.94 19.60 -14.37
N VAL A 212 3.65 19.40 -14.14
CA VAL A 212 2.87 18.26 -14.63
C VAL A 212 2.72 18.27 -16.15
N SER A 213 2.60 19.45 -16.78
CA SER A 213 2.67 19.58 -18.24
C SER A 213 4.04 19.18 -18.80
N SER A 214 5.13 19.44 -18.07
CA SER A 214 6.46 18.93 -18.43
C SER A 214 6.65 17.44 -18.16
N LEU A 215 5.95 16.87 -17.16
CA LEU A 215 6.05 15.45 -16.76
C LEU A 215 5.36 14.49 -17.73
N PHE A 216 4.49 14.97 -18.63
CA PHE A 216 3.75 14.09 -19.56
C PHE A 216 4.29 14.07 -20.98
N GLY A 217 5.35 14.83 -21.30
CA GLY A 217 5.78 15.06 -22.70
C GLY A 217 4.70 15.73 -23.58
N ILE A 218 3.50 15.95 -23.04
CA ILE A 218 2.44 16.75 -23.62
C ILE A 218 2.80 18.20 -23.33
N ARG A 219 3.77 18.72 -24.10
CA ARG A 219 3.60 20.09 -24.58
C ARG A 219 2.32 20.05 -25.44
N GLY A 220 1.17 20.19 -24.78
CA GLY A 220 0.12 20.97 -25.44
C GLY A 220 0.82 22.25 -25.89
N PRO A 221 0.63 22.67 -27.17
CA PRO A 221 1.32 23.85 -27.68
C PRO A 221 1.26 24.92 -26.59
N PRO A 222 2.39 25.56 -26.21
CA PRO A 222 2.36 26.59 -25.19
C PRO A 222 1.16 27.46 -25.55
N ALA A 223 0.18 27.58 -24.65
CA ALA A 223 -1.04 28.31 -24.97
C ALA A 223 -0.58 29.58 -25.65
N ASP A 224 -0.91 29.74 -26.94
CA ASP A 224 -0.16 30.62 -27.84
C ASP A 224 -0.47 32.04 -27.37
N THR A 225 0.32 32.50 -26.40
CA THR A 225 -0.03 33.63 -25.55
C THR A 225 0.44 34.83 -26.30
N THR A 226 -0.41 35.32 -27.20
CA THR A 226 -0.10 36.53 -27.95
C THR A 226 -0.57 37.75 -27.19
N VAL A 227 0.36 38.66 -26.90
CA VAL A 227 0.04 39.93 -26.24
C VAL A 227 -0.48 40.88 -27.30
N HIS A 228 -1.73 41.30 -27.14
CA HIS A 228 -2.40 42.21 -28.06
C HIS A 228 -2.19 43.67 -27.66
N SER A 229 -2.24 43.98 -26.35
CA SER A 229 -2.12 45.36 -25.87
C SER A 229 -1.49 45.44 -24.47
N VAL A 230 -0.80 46.54 -24.20
CA VAL A 230 -0.18 46.88 -22.92
C VAL A 230 -0.52 48.33 -22.58
N LEU A 231 -1.09 48.55 -21.39
CA LEU A 231 -1.61 49.86 -20.97
C LEU A 231 -1.03 50.24 -19.60
N TRP A 232 -0.40 51.41 -19.54
CA TRP A 232 0.09 52.00 -18.31
C TRP A 232 -0.82 53.14 -17.85
N VAL A 233 -1.32 53.04 -16.62
CA VAL A 233 -2.19 54.06 -16.00
C VAL A 233 -1.39 54.82 -14.95
N LYS A 234 -0.94 56.03 -15.31
CA LYS A 234 -0.08 56.88 -14.48
C LYS A 234 -0.71 57.22 -13.12
N ASP A 235 -2.02 57.50 -13.09
CA ASP A 235 -2.73 57.95 -11.88
C ASP A 235 -2.85 56.85 -10.81
N SER A 236 -3.06 55.60 -11.22
CA SER A 236 -3.19 54.44 -10.32
C SER A 236 -1.89 53.66 -10.14
N GLY A 237 -0.84 53.96 -10.93
CA GLY A 237 0.41 53.21 -10.91
C GLY A 237 0.25 51.76 -11.38
N CYS A 238 -0.77 51.48 -12.19
CA CYS A 238 -1.12 50.14 -12.63
C CYS A 238 -0.71 49.89 -14.09
N LEU A 239 -0.14 48.72 -14.35
CA LEU A 239 0.14 48.21 -15.69
C LEU A 239 -0.84 47.07 -16.02
N TYR A 240 -1.52 47.19 -17.14
CA TYR A 240 -2.43 46.17 -17.66
C TYR A 240 -1.81 45.52 -18.89
N THR A 241 -2.00 44.21 -19.04
CA THR A 241 -1.60 43.46 -20.24
C THR A 241 -2.74 42.58 -20.72
N LEU A 242 -3.10 42.70 -22.00
CA LEU A 242 -4.13 41.92 -22.66
C LEU A 242 -3.48 40.91 -23.61
N SER A 243 -3.80 39.64 -23.43
CA SER A 243 -3.35 38.55 -24.29
C SER A 243 -4.51 37.68 -24.75
N THR A 244 -4.24 36.73 -25.65
CA THR A 244 -5.19 35.65 -26.02
C THR A 244 -5.72 34.90 -24.81
N CYS A 245 -4.95 34.81 -23.73
CA CYS A 245 -5.33 34.10 -22.50
C CYS A 245 -6.11 34.98 -21.51
N GLY A 246 -6.23 36.29 -21.74
CA GLY A 246 -7.00 37.22 -20.91
C GLY A 246 -6.23 38.47 -20.46
N LEU A 247 -6.67 39.07 -19.35
CA LEU A 247 -6.19 40.36 -18.85
C LEU A 247 -5.40 40.17 -17.54
N SER A 248 -4.22 40.77 -17.44
CA SER A 248 -3.47 40.85 -16.17
C SER A 248 -3.29 42.30 -15.72
N LYS A 249 -3.42 42.56 -14.41
CA LYS A 249 -3.17 43.86 -13.76
C LYS A 249 -1.99 43.73 -12.80
N TRP A 250 -1.05 44.65 -12.91
CA TRP A 250 0.14 44.76 -12.09
C TRP A 250 0.15 46.12 -11.39
N GLU A 251 0.41 46.14 -10.10
CA GLU A 251 0.78 47.37 -9.39
C GLU A 251 2.30 47.54 -9.49
N VAL A 252 2.73 48.66 -10.07
CA VAL A 252 4.15 48.93 -10.34
C VAL A 252 4.63 50.05 -9.41
N GLY A 253 5.39 49.66 -8.39
CA GLY A 253 6.12 50.58 -7.52
C GLY A 253 7.45 51.03 -8.14
N ASP A 254 8.20 51.86 -7.41
CA ASP A 254 9.49 52.40 -7.89
C ASP A 254 10.57 51.32 -8.11
N SER A 255 10.49 50.19 -7.38
CA SER A 255 11.48 49.10 -7.46
C SER A 255 10.89 47.67 -7.39
N VAL A 256 9.58 47.55 -7.20
CA VAL A 256 8.85 46.28 -7.02
C VAL A 256 7.58 46.30 -7.85
N GLU A 257 7.23 45.16 -8.43
CA GLU A 257 6.00 44.93 -9.17
C GLU A 257 5.24 43.79 -8.49
N VAL A 258 3.92 43.96 -8.31
CA VAL A 258 3.06 42.92 -7.76
C VAL A 258 1.92 42.69 -8.73
N GLN A 259 1.73 41.44 -9.17
CA GLN A 259 0.55 41.09 -9.94
C GLN A 259 -0.65 41.06 -8.99
N VAL A 260 -1.62 41.93 -9.22
CA VAL A 260 -2.80 42.11 -8.34
C VAL A 260 -4.02 41.40 -8.91
N LEU A 261 -4.09 41.27 -10.24
CA LEU A 261 -5.18 40.57 -10.91
C LEU A 261 -4.61 39.74 -12.07
N SER A 262 -5.08 38.51 -12.17
CA SER A 262 -4.98 37.71 -13.39
C SER A 262 -6.38 37.24 -13.71
N TRP A 263 -6.98 37.83 -14.73
CA TRP A 263 -8.27 37.40 -15.25
C TRP A 263 -8.02 36.56 -16.48
N ASN A 264 -8.10 35.24 -16.31
CA ASN A 264 -8.10 34.34 -17.46
C ASN A 264 -9.38 34.61 -18.27
N ALA A 265 -9.31 34.52 -19.60
CA ALA A 265 -10.46 34.56 -20.48
C ALA A 265 -11.47 33.48 -20.02
N CYS A 266 -12.37 33.88 -19.15
CA CYS A 266 -13.37 33.02 -18.55
C CYS A 266 -14.47 32.82 -19.60
N PRO A 267 -15.09 31.62 -19.70
CA PRO A 267 -16.26 31.41 -20.54
C PRO A 267 -17.35 32.47 -20.34
N SER A 268 -17.42 33.06 -19.14
CA SER A 268 -18.37 34.15 -18.81
C SER A 268 -18.27 35.42 -19.67
N LEU A 269 -17.08 35.82 -20.16
CA LEU A 269 -16.96 37.01 -21.01
C LEU A 269 -17.37 36.72 -22.45
N ALA A 270 -16.92 35.59 -22.98
CA ALA A 270 -17.35 35.11 -24.30
C ALA A 270 -18.87 34.88 -24.32
N ASP A 271 -19.43 34.33 -23.24
CA ASP A 271 -20.87 34.15 -23.05
C ASP A 271 -21.63 35.48 -23.02
N SER A 272 -21.11 36.49 -22.31
CA SER A 272 -21.74 37.83 -22.24
C SER A 272 -21.70 38.55 -23.59
N ILE A 273 -20.60 38.40 -24.34
CA ILE A 273 -20.48 38.94 -25.71
C ILE A 273 -21.42 38.18 -26.66
N ALA A 274 -21.47 36.85 -26.55
CA ALA A 274 -22.35 36.03 -27.36
C ALA A 274 -23.83 36.33 -27.08
N ASP A 275 -24.21 36.50 -25.82
CA ASP A 275 -25.56 36.89 -25.41
C ASP A 275 -25.94 38.29 -25.92
N ALA A 276 -25.01 39.25 -25.87
CA ALA A 276 -25.26 40.60 -26.37
C ALA A 276 -25.47 40.67 -27.90
N ILE A 277 -24.86 39.76 -28.67
CA ILE A 277 -24.98 39.72 -30.14
C ILE A 277 -26.11 38.80 -30.60
N TRP A 278 -26.17 37.56 -30.07
CA TRP A 278 -27.06 36.50 -30.54
C TRP A 278 -28.06 36.02 -29.47
N GLY A 279 -28.08 36.57 -28.25
CA GLY A 279 -28.96 36.09 -27.16
C GLY A 279 -30.46 36.18 -27.45
N SER A 280 -30.85 37.04 -28.41
CA SER A 280 -32.22 37.13 -28.91
C SER A 280 -32.56 36.15 -30.04
N GLU A 281 -31.59 35.39 -30.55
CA GLU A 281 -31.79 34.43 -31.64
C GLU A 281 -32.41 33.12 -31.13
N SER A 282 -33.36 32.58 -31.89
CA SER A 282 -34.09 31.36 -31.50
C SER A 282 -33.22 30.11 -31.37
N ASN A 283 -32.07 30.09 -32.06
CA ASN A 283 -31.07 29.03 -32.07
C ASN A 283 -29.81 29.40 -31.25
N TYR A 284 -29.89 30.39 -30.36
CA TYR A 284 -28.76 30.83 -29.53
C TYR A 284 -28.06 29.69 -28.80
N ALA A 285 -28.81 28.72 -28.27
CA ALA A 285 -28.25 27.56 -27.58
C ALA A 285 -27.32 26.70 -28.47
N GLU A 286 -27.60 26.61 -29.78
CA GLU A 286 -26.77 25.90 -30.75
C GLU A 286 -25.62 26.78 -31.28
N MET A 287 -25.84 28.10 -31.42
CA MET A 287 -24.80 29.03 -31.87
C MET A 287 -23.75 29.31 -30.80
N LYS A 288 -24.11 29.28 -29.52
CA LYS A 288 -23.24 29.60 -28.38
C LYS A 288 -21.95 28.75 -28.38
N GLU A 289 -22.04 27.47 -28.73
CA GLU A 289 -20.89 26.55 -28.74
C GLU A 289 -19.90 26.79 -29.88
N GLY A 290 -20.28 27.58 -30.91
CA GLY A 290 -19.46 27.86 -32.09
C GLY A 290 -18.97 29.32 -32.20
N VAL A 291 -19.22 30.17 -31.20
CA VAL A 291 -18.81 31.58 -31.22
C VAL A 291 -17.29 31.70 -31.04
N ASN A 292 -16.65 32.43 -31.94
CA ASN A 292 -15.24 32.78 -31.82
C ASN A 292 -15.13 34.22 -31.30
N VAL A 293 -14.26 34.45 -30.31
CA VAL A 293 -13.98 35.77 -29.75
C VAL A 293 -12.48 36.02 -29.75
N SER A 294 -12.06 37.18 -30.26
CA SER A 294 -10.68 37.65 -30.23
C SER A 294 -10.60 39.01 -29.55
N TYR A 295 -9.65 39.17 -28.63
CA TYR A 295 -9.40 40.42 -27.93
C TYR A 295 -8.35 41.23 -28.69
N LEU A 296 -8.61 42.51 -28.94
CA LEU A 296 -7.79 43.30 -29.86
C LEU A 296 -7.02 44.42 -29.16
N ASP A 297 -7.69 45.18 -28.30
CA ASP A 297 -7.07 46.32 -27.61
C ASP A 297 -7.78 46.62 -26.28
N MET A 298 -7.16 47.46 -25.45
CA MET A 298 -7.76 47.96 -24.21
C MET A 298 -7.38 49.41 -23.94
N GLN A 299 -8.32 50.15 -23.34
CA GLN A 299 -8.13 51.53 -22.90
C GLN A 299 -8.84 51.78 -21.56
N LEU A 300 -8.36 52.75 -20.78
CA LEU A 300 -9.03 53.15 -19.55
C LEU A 300 -10.01 54.30 -19.83
N SER A 301 -11.25 54.14 -19.37
CA SER A 301 -12.29 55.17 -19.41
C SER A 301 -12.70 55.62 -18.01
N HIS A 302 -13.56 56.63 -17.91
CA HIS A 302 -14.16 57.06 -16.64
C HIS A 302 -15.09 56.00 -16.02
N ALA A 303 -15.59 55.05 -16.81
CA ALA A 303 -16.46 53.95 -16.37
C ALA A 303 -15.67 52.69 -15.97
N GLY A 304 -14.35 52.66 -16.19
CA GLY A 304 -13.50 51.48 -15.97
C GLY A 304 -12.68 51.12 -17.20
N LEU A 305 -12.09 49.93 -17.19
CA LEU A 305 -11.26 49.42 -18.27
C LEU A 305 -12.16 48.93 -19.42
N VAL A 306 -11.94 49.43 -20.63
CA VAL A 306 -12.69 49.07 -21.83
C VAL A 306 -11.82 48.17 -22.70
N VAL A 307 -12.31 46.98 -23.03
CA VAL A 307 -11.66 46.01 -23.93
C VAL A 307 -12.41 45.98 -25.26
N LEU A 308 -11.67 46.15 -26.35
CA LEU A 308 -12.19 45.95 -27.71
C LEU A 308 -12.05 44.46 -28.07
N ALA A 309 -13.17 43.82 -28.39
CA ALA A 309 -13.22 42.43 -28.82
C ALA A 309 -13.93 42.31 -30.17
N ALA A 310 -13.50 41.38 -31.00
CA ALA A 310 -14.21 40.97 -32.21
C ALA A 310 -14.78 39.57 -32.01
N ALA A 311 -16.07 39.40 -32.29
CA ALA A 311 -16.75 38.12 -32.22
C ALA A 311 -17.37 37.75 -33.57
N TRP A 312 -17.30 36.49 -33.96
CA TRP A 312 -17.93 36.00 -35.19
C TRP A 312 -18.39 34.55 -35.02
N HIS A 313 -19.41 34.18 -35.80
CA HIS A 313 -19.92 32.81 -35.83
C HIS A 313 -19.88 32.29 -37.28
N PRO A 314 -19.15 31.20 -37.59
CA PRO A 314 -19.00 30.71 -38.97
C PRO A 314 -20.31 30.30 -39.65
N ALA A 315 -21.34 29.92 -38.88
CA ALA A 315 -22.66 29.57 -39.42
C ALA A 315 -23.57 30.79 -39.68
N ASP A 316 -23.14 32.01 -39.32
CA ASP A 316 -23.90 33.22 -39.56
C ASP A 316 -23.88 33.56 -41.07
N THR A 317 -25.01 33.99 -41.65
CA THR A 317 -25.14 34.20 -43.11
C THR A 317 -25.75 35.57 -43.45
N PRO A 318 -24.95 36.54 -43.94
CA PRO A 318 -23.50 36.51 -44.15
C PRO A 318 -22.72 36.49 -42.82
N CYS A 319 -21.56 35.82 -42.78
CA CYS A 319 -20.71 35.82 -41.59
C CYS A 319 -20.11 37.21 -41.38
N LEU A 320 -20.53 37.89 -40.31
CA LEU A 320 -20.05 39.21 -39.93
C LEU A 320 -19.08 39.10 -38.74
N ALA A 321 -18.10 40.00 -38.69
CA ALA A 321 -17.27 40.22 -37.52
C ALA A 321 -17.88 41.35 -36.68
N TYR A 322 -18.43 41.02 -35.52
CA TYR A 322 -19.06 41.97 -34.61
C TYR A 322 -18.01 42.56 -33.65
N PHE A 323 -17.74 43.85 -33.77
CA PHE A 323 -16.81 44.54 -32.87
C PHE A 323 -17.56 45.07 -31.66
N CYS A 324 -17.11 44.70 -30.47
CA CYS A 324 -17.75 44.98 -29.20
C CYS A 324 -16.81 45.72 -28.24
N LEU A 325 -17.37 46.68 -27.50
CA LEU A 325 -16.70 47.34 -26.38
C LEU A 325 -17.21 46.73 -25.08
N VAL A 326 -16.31 46.10 -24.34
CA VAL A 326 -16.60 45.47 -23.05
C VAL A 326 -16.05 46.38 -21.95
N THR A 327 -16.90 46.91 -21.09
CA THR A 327 -16.47 47.72 -19.94
C THR A 327 -16.40 46.87 -18.68
N LEU A 328 -15.26 46.95 -18.01
CA LEU A 328 -14.92 46.19 -16.80
C LEU A 328 -14.81 47.16 -15.61
N PRO A 329 -15.57 46.96 -14.52
CA PRO A 329 -15.45 47.80 -13.33
C PRO A 329 -14.10 47.59 -12.63
N ASP A 330 -13.46 48.69 -12.19
CA ASP A 330 -12.08 48.68 -11.62
C ASP A 330 -12.01 48.19 -10.14
N THR A 331 -13.08 47.59 -9.61
CA THR A 331 -13.12 47.10 -8.22
C THR A 331 -12.60 45.67 -8.08
N ALA A 332 -11.62 45.48 -7.20
CA ALA A 332 -11.03 44.18 -6.89
C ALA A 332 -12.05 43.21 -6.27
N GLY A 333 -12.52 42.23 -7.05
CA GLY A 333 -13.25 41.05 -6.59
C GLY A 333 -13.84 40.23 -7.74
N PRO A 334 -13.80 38.88 -7.71
CA PRO A 334 -14.48 38.05 -8.68
C PRO A 334 -15.93 37.88 -8.21
N ALA A 335 -16.82 38.78 -8.60
CA ALA A 335 -18.26 38.60 -8.45
C ALA A 335 -19.00 39.29 -9.60
N SER A 336 -19.42 38.47 -10.55
CA SER A 336 -20.51 38.68 -11.51
C SER A 336 -21.57 39.69 -11.04
N SER A 337 -21.76 40.81 -11.75
CA SER A 337 -23.09 41.42 -11.97
C SER A 337 -23.13 42.69 -12.86
N GLU A 338 -22.02 43.36 -13.17
CA GLU A 338 -22.07 44.61 -13.97
C GLU A 338 -21.02 44.67 -15.10
N LEU A 339 -20.98 43.66 -15.97
CA LEU A 339 -20.26 43.75 -17.23
C LEU A 339 -21.19 44.38 -18.28
N SER A 340 -20.80 45.49 -18.88
CA SER A 340 -21.57 46.09 -19.99
C SER A 340 -20.88 45.81 -21.32
N VAL A 341 -21.60 45.18 -22.24
CA VAL A 341 -21.15 44.92 -23.61
C VAL A 341 -21.92 45.83 -24.56
N GLU A 342 -21.20 46.63 -25.35
CA GLU A 342 -21.78 47.47 -26.40
C GLU A 342 -21.30 47.01 -27.78
N VAL A 343 -22.22 46.54 -28.61
CA VAL A 343 -21.92 46.16 -30.00
C VAL A 343 -21.84 47.43 -30.85
N THR A 344 -20.70 47.63 -31.53
CA THR A 344 -20.47 48.83 -32.33
C THR A 344 -21.21 48.75 -33.67
N LYS A 345 -21.26 49.89 -34.39
CA LYS A 345 -21.82 49.95 -35.75
C LYS A 345 -20.88 49.36 -36.82
N TYR A 346 -19.65 49.01 -36.46
CA TYR A 346 -18.65 48.50 -37.39
C TYR A 346 -18.68 46.97 -37.41
N ASN A 347 -19.47 46.40 -38.30
CA ASN A 347 -19.64 44.95 -38.44
C ASN A 347 -19.37 44.51 -39.90
N PRO A 348 -18.09 44.46 -40.33
CA PRO A 348 -17.74 44.06 -41.70
C PRO A 348 -17.95 42.54 -41.92
N PRO A 349 -18.08 42.09 -43.19
CA PRO A 349 -18.03 40.67 -43.52
C PRO A 349 -16.69 40.06 -43.08
N PHE A 350 -16.75 38.91 -42.42
CA PHE A 350 -15.56 38.21 -41.95
C PHE A 350 -14.73 37.69 -43.14
N GLN A 351 -13.45 38.08 -43.19
CA GLN A 351 -12.49 37.67 -44.23
C GLN A 351 -11.42 36.77 -43.58
N GLY A 352 -11.72 35.49 -43.40
CA GLY A 352 -10.77 34.50 -42.85
C GLY A 352 -10.21 33.57 -43.92
N THR A 353 -8.94 33.19 -43.80
CA THR A 353 -8.38 32.01 -44.47
C THR A 353 -8.89 30.74 -43.78
N PRO A 354 -9.24 29.67 -44.52
CA PRO A 354 -9.89 28.50 -43.95
C PRO A 354 -8.90 27.69 -43.08
N LEU A 355 -9.17 27.60 -41.77
CA LEU A 355 -8.49 26.67 -40.87
C LEU A 355 -9.20 25.32 -40.90
N GLU A 356 -8.42 24.24 -41.02
CA GLU A 356 -8.87 22.85 -41.07
C GLU A 356 -9.64 22.44 -39.80
N THR A 357 -10.82 21.86 -39.98
CA THR A 357 -11.63 21.26 -38.91
C THR A 357 -11.03 19.93 -38.44
N PRO A 358 -10.96 19.63 -37.13
CA PRO A 358 -10.56 18.30 -36.67
C PRO A 358 -11.67 17.26 -36.97
N PRO A 359 -11.32 16.00 -37.29
CA PRO A 359 -12.31 14.99 -37.64
C PRO A 359 -13.09 14.49 -36.43
N LYS A 360 -14.37 14.17 -36.66
CA LYS A 360 -15.26 13.45 -35.73
C LYS A 360 -14.65 12.10 -35.32
N MET A 361 -14.62 11.84 -34.01
CA MET A 361 -14.10 10.60 -33.41
C MET A 361 -15.10 9.46 -33.54
N ASP A 362 -14.78 8.46 -34.35
CA ASP A 362 -15.30 7.09 -34.23
C ASP A 362 -14.17 6.18 -33.71
N THR A 363 -14.45 5.41 -32.66
CA THR A 363 -13.56 4.41 -31.99
C THR A 363 -12.16 4.90 -31.61
N VAL A 364 -12.04 5.45 -30.41
CA VAL A 364 -10.78 5.90 -29.80
C VAL A 364 -9.89 4.70 -29.44
N ALA A 365 -8.68 4.65 -30.00
CA ALA A 365 -7.65 3.67 -29.63
C ALA A 365 -7.18 3.88 -28.18
N GLN A 366 -6.67 2.83 -27.52
CA GLN A 366 -6.29 2.87 -26.11
C GLN A 366 -5.18 3.90 -25.78
N GLU A 367 -4.26 4.15 -26.73
CA GLU A 367 -3.24 5.21 -26.61
C GLU A 367 -3.85 6.62 -26.59
N ASP A 368 -4.96 6.83 -27.29
CA ASP A 368 -5.64 8.13 -27.34
C ASP A 368 -6.48 8.36 -26.08
N LYS A 369 -7.04 7.30 -25.46
CA LYS A 369 -7.68 7.39 -24.14
C LYS A 369 -6.69 7.79 -23.04
N THR A 370 -5.46 7.28 -23.07
CA THR A 370 -4.39 7.68 -22.13
C THR A 370 -4.04 9.16 -22.28
N LYS A 371 -3.93 9.67 -23.52
CA LYS A 371 -3.68 11.10 -23.78
C LYS A 371 -4.83 11.98 -23.29
N LEU A 372 -6.07 11.55 -23.51
CA LEU A 372 -7.26 12.29 -23.10
C LEU A 372 -7.42 12.32 -21.57
N LEU A 373 -7.11 11.23 -20.85
CA LEU A 373 -7.11 11.23 -19.39
C LEU A 373 -5.96 12.08 -18.81
N LYS A 374 -4.77 12.07 -19.44
CA LYS A 374 -3.68 13.01 -19.11
C LYS A 374 -4.13 14.47 -19.29
N GLN A 375 -4.88 14.77 -20.35
CA GLN A 375 -5.44 16.10 -20.59
C GLN A 375 -6.47 16.51 -19.53
N ALA A 376 -7.36 15.60 -19.12
CA ALA A 376 -8.30 15.85 -18.02
C ALA A 376 -7.57 16.10 -16.69
N PHE A 377 -6.51 15.34 -16.40
CA PHE A 377 -5.67 15.57 -15.23
C PHE A 377 -4.93 16.93 -15.28
N LEU A 378 -4.50 17.38 -16.46
CA LEU A 378 -3.93 18.71 -16.66
C LEU A 378 -4.95 19.83 -16.44
N GLN A 379 -6.20 19.65 -16.85
CA GLN A 379 -7.29 20.59 -16.55
C GLN A 379 -7.57 20.67 -15.04
N PHE A 380 -7.59 19.52 -14.35
CA PHE A 380 -7.67 19.47 -12.89
C PHE A 380 -6.54 20.25 -12.22
N CYS A 381 -5.30 20.07 -12.67
CA CYS A 381 -4.15 20.83 -12.17
C CYS A 381 -4.24 22.35 -12.45
N ARG A 382 -5.11 22.78 -13.38
CA ARG A 382 -5.42 24.20 -13.68
C ARG A 382 -6.63 24.74 -12.91
N HIS A 383 -7.14 23.99 -11.93
CA HIS A 383 -8.35 24.30 -11.14
C HIS A 383 -9.68 24.20 -11.88
N ASP A 384 -9.72 23.54 -13.04
CA ASP A 384 -10.96 23.26 -13.74
C ASP A 384 -11.49 21.86 -13.38
N LEU A 385 -12.15 21.76 -12.22
CA LEU A 385 -12.73 20.50 -11.73
C LEU A 385 -13.87 20.01 -12.62
N ILE A 386 -14.71 20.93 -13.10
CA ILE A 386 -15.93 20.62 -13.84
C ILE A 386 -15.57 20.17 -15.26
N GLY A 387 -14.63 20.85 -15.92
CA GLY A 387 -14.11 20.42 -17.22
C GLY A 387 -13.43 19.05 -17.14
N ALA A 388 -12.62 18.83 -16.10
CA ALA A 388 -11.97 17.55 -15.88
C ALA A 388 -12.98 16.41 -15.62
N GLN A 389 -14.03 16.65 -14.80
CA GLN A 389 -15.10 15.68 -14.52
C GLN A 389 -15.90 15.34 -15.79
N ASN A 390 -16.31 16.34 -16.56
CA ASN A 390 -17.03 16.14 -17.82
C ASN A 390 -16.19 15.31 -18.82
N MET A 391 -14.90 15.63 -18.95
CA MET A 391 -14.00 14.84 -19.80
C MET A 391 -13.85 13.40 -19.31
N THR A 392 -13.77 13.17 -17.99
CA THR A 392 -13.67 11.80 -17.45
C THR A 392 -14.97 11.01 -17.61
N ASP A 393 -16.12 11.65 -17.46
CA ASP A 393 -17.43 11.02 -17.61
C ASP A 393 -17.74 10.69 -19.08
N GLU A 394 -17.30 11.52 -20.02
CA GLU A 394 -17.37 11.24 -21.46
C GLU A 394 -16.43 10.09 -21.87
N LEU A 395 -15.21 10.04 -21.32
CA LEU A 395 -14.22 8.99 -21.60
C LEU A 395 -14.62 7.64 -21.02
N PHE A 396 -15.21 7.64 -19.82
CA PHE A 396 -15.58 6.45 -19.07
C PHE A 396 -17.02 6.59 -18.55
N PRO A 397 -18.04 6.38 -19.39
CA PRO A 397 -19.44 6.50 -18.97
C PRO A 397 -19.79 5.49 -17.86
N THR A 398 -20.72 5.88 -16.98
CA THR A 398 -21.17 5.06 -15.83
C THR A 398 -22.01 3.86 -16.23
N GLU A 399 -22.61 3.86 -17.42
CA GLU A 399 -23.43 2.76 -17.93
C GLU A 399 -22.65 1.87 -18.92
N GLY A 400 -21.95 0.86 -18.39
CA GLY A 400 -21.35 -0.21 -19.18
C GLY A 400 -20.26 -0.98 -18.44
N GLU A 401 -20.56 -2.22 -18.02
CA GLU A 401 -19.60 -3.15 -17.39
C GLU A 401 -18.38 -3.52 -18.29
N ALA A 402 -18.38 -3.10 -19.55
CA ALA A 402 -17.34 -3.43 -20.53
C ALA A 402 -16.04 -2.59 -20.42
N GLY A 403 -15.97 -1.56 -19.56
CA GLY A 403 -14.85 -0.61 -19.51
C GLY A 403 -13.91 -0.68 -18.28
N ALA A 404 -14.21 -1.51 -17.27
CA ALA A 404 -13.47 -1.50 -16.00
C ALA A 404 -11.97 -1.83 -16.16
N GLY A 405 -11.65 -2.89 -16.90
CA GLY A 405 -10.25 -3.28 -17.16
C GLY A 405 -9.46 -2.28 -18.02
N GLU A 406 -10.15 -1.51 -18.88
CA GLU A 406 -9.51 -0.46 -19.68
C GLU A 406 -9.14 0.76 -18.82
N LEU A 407 -10.03 1.16 -17.90
CA LEU A 407 -9.76 2.22 -16.93
C LEU A 407 -8.57 1.85 -16.03
N ASP A 408 -8.56 0.64 -15.49
CA ASP A 408 -7.46 0.13 -14.66
C ASP A 408 -6.12 0.16 -15.40
N ALA A 409 -6.09 -0.25 -16.66
CA ALA A 409 -4.88 -0.23 -17.49
C ALA A 409 -4.38 1.19 -17.77
N VAL A 410 -5.28 2.13 -18.11
CA VAL A 410 -4.93 3.52 -18.40
C VAL A 410 -4.43 4.22 -17.13
N VAL A 411 -5.11 4.05 -16.00
CA VAL A 411 -4.69 4.65 -14.71
C VAL A 411 -3.34 4.08 -14.26
N THR A 412 -3.14 2.77 -14.38
CA THR A 412 -1.86 2.13 -14.06
C THR A 412 -0.73 2.64 -14.94
N GLN A 413 -0.98 2.83 -16.25
CA GLN A 413 0.03 3.34 -17.17
C GLN A 413 0.40 4.80 -16.86
N ILE A 414 -0.58 5.66 -16.55
CA ILE A 414 -0.31 7.06 -16.19
C ILE A 414 0.50 7.15 -14.90
N ASP A 415 0.16 6.33 -13.90
CA ASP A 415 0.87 6.29 -12.63
C ASP A 415 2.32 5.77 -12.80
N LEU A 416 2.51 4.75 -13.64
CA LEU A 416 3.83 4.24 -13.99
C LEU A 416 4.66 5.29 -14.75
N ASP A 417 4.07 5.96 -15.74
CA ASP A 417 4.71 7.06 -16.47
C ASP A 417 5.17 8.16 -15.50
N LEU A 418 4.35 8.48 -14.49
CA LEU A 418 4.64 9.52 -13.51
C LEU A 418 5.80 9.16 -12.57
N VAL A 419 5.86 7.90 -12.15
CA VAL A 419 6.87 7.39 -11.22
C VAL A 419 8.20 7.15 -11.94
N ASP A 420 8.17 6.76 -13.21
CA ASP A 420 9.36 6.49 -14.04
C ASP A 420 9.79 7.67 -14.94
N ASP A 421 9.19 8.84 -14.74
CA ASP A 421 9.42 9.99 -15.61
C ASP A 421 10.85 10.56 -15.57
N TYR A 422 11.23 11.23 -16.65
CA TYR A 422 12.46 11.99 -16.80
C TYR A 422 12.41 13.28 -15.96
N PRO A 423 13.51 13.68 -15.32
CA PRO A 423 13.55 14.94 -14.60
C PRO A 423 13.51 16.14 -15.56
N ALA A 424 12.34 16.77 -15.70
CA ALA A 424 12.16 17.98 -16.50
C ALA A 424 13.03 19.18 -16.04
N SER A 425 13.53 19.15 -14.81
CA SER A 425 14.40 20.20 -14.24
C SER A 425 15.91 19.93 -14.40
N ASP A 426 16.30 18.74 -14.89
CA ASP A 426 17.70 18.39 -15.09
C ASP A 426 18.05 18.39 -16.59
N PRO A 427 18.72 19.43 -17.08
CA PRO A 427 19.01 19.57 -18.51
C PRO A 427 20.13 18.62 -18.99
N ARG A 428 20.75 17.80 -18.12
CA ARG A 428 21.64 16.70 -18.55
C ARG A 428 20.88 15.60 -19.29
N TRP A 429 19.56 15.52 -19.11
CA TRP A 429 18.70 14.56 -19.80
C TRP A 429 18.32 14.99 -21.21
N ALA A 430 18.64 16.21 -21.64
CA ALA A 430 18.29 16.75 -22.96
C ALA A 430 18.79 15.91 -24.14
N GLU A 431 19.94 15.22 -24.02
CA GLU A 431 20.46 14.31 -25.06
C GLU A 431 19.84 12.89 -25.00
N SER A 432 19.21 12.54 -23.87
CA SER A 432 18.64 11.20 -23.61
C SER A 432 17.12 11.15 -23.79
N VAL A 433 16.49 12.31 -23.95
CA VAL A 433 15.08 12.49 -24.30
C VAL A 433 14.99 12.52 -25.83
N PRO A 434 14.08 11.76 -26.47
CA PRO A 434 13.86 11.86 -27.92
C PRO A 434 13.41 13.30 -28.28
N ASP A 435 14.22 13.99 -29.10
CA ASP A 435 14.07 15.39 -29.57
C ASP A 435 13.90 16.47 -28.49
N GLU A 436 15.00 17.13 -28.06
CA GLU A 436 15.19 18.59 -28.06
C GLU A 436 16.48 19.00 -27.32
N SER A 437 17.23 19.93 -27.92
CA SER A 437 18.61 20.35 -27.60
C SER A 437 18.82 21.17 -26.30
N ALA A 438 19.87 20.80 -25.56
CA ALA A 438 20.82 21.54 -24.67
C ALA A 438 20.35 22.79 -23.88
N GLY A 439 20.70 23.06 -22.62
CA GLY A 439 21.61 22.47 -21.61
C GLY A 439 21.81 23.49 -20.45
N PHE A 440 22.10 23.08 -19.19
CA PHE A 440 22.72 23.90 -18.10
C PHE A 440 23.13 23.04 -16.87
N THR A 441 24.39 23.07 -16.44
CA THR A 441 24.93 22.17 -15.41
C THR A 441 24.63 22.58 -13.96
N LEU A 442 24.10 21.66 -13.12
CA LEU A 442 24.39 21.55 -11.66
C LEU A 442 24.09 20.12 -11.16
N THR A 443 25.05 19.46 -10.52
CA THR A 443 24.92 18.10 -9.96
C THR A 443 24.54 18.10 -8.46
N SER A 444 23.85 17.03 -8.06
CA SER A 444 23.66 16.51 -6.68
C SER A 444 22.40 16.92 -5.90
N LEU A 445 21.84 18.14 -6.07
CA LEU A 445 20.61 18.56 -5.38
C LEU A 445 19.32 18.21 -6.16
N ILE A 446 19.45 17.83 -7.43
CA ILE A 446 18.30 17.65 -8.32
C ILE A 446 17.56 16.33 -8.05
N LEU A 447 18.27 15.23 -7.79
CA LEU A 447 17.64 13.90 -7.65
C LEU A 447 16.69 13.78 -6.45
N LEU A 448 17.04 14.38 -5.30
CA LEU A 448 16.16 14.32 -4.13
C LEU A 448 14.90 15.18 -4.36
N HIS A 449 15.07 16.38 -4.91
CA HIS A 449 13.94 17.23 -5.29
C HIS A 449 13.08 16.57 -6.39
N GLN A 450 13.69 15.84 -7.32
CA GLN A 450 12.98 15.06 -8.34
C GLN A 450 12.10 13.98 -7.71
N LEU A 451 12.63 13.17 -6.77
CA LEU A 451 11.84 12.14 -6.10
C LEU A 451 10.71 12.75 -5.26
N GLU A 452 10.96 13.89 -4.59
CA GLU A 452 9.92 14.63 -3.88
C GLU A 452 8.84 15.19 -4.81
N ASP A 453 9.22 15.69 -5.98
CA ASP A 453 8.29 16.24 -6.96
C ASP A 453 7.47 15.12 -7.63
N LYS A 454 8.07 13.96 -7.93
CA LYS A 454 7.34 12.74 -8.34
C LYS A 454 6.31 12.33 -7.28
N MET A 455 6.70 12.36 -6.00
CA MET A 455 5.78 12.08 -4.90
C MET A 455 4.63 13.08 -4.85
N LYS A 456 4.87 14.39 -5.00
CA LYS A 456 3.80 15.40 -5.03
C LYS A 456 2.87 15.21 -6.22
N ALA A 457 3.43 14.89 -7.39
CA ALA A 457 2.63 14.62 -8.57
C ALA A 457 1.75 13.38 -8.38
N HIS A 458 2.28 12.31 -7.77
CA HIS A 458 1.51 11.12 -7.39
C HIS A 458 0.34 11.47 -6.48
N HIS A 459 0.58 12.29 -5.45
CA HIS A 459 -0.48 12.76 -4.56
C HIS A 459 -1.54 13.58 -5.30
N CYS A 460 -1.13 14.48 -6.20
CA CYS A 460 -2.04 15.26 -7.03
C CYS A 460 -2.89 14.37 -7.94
N PHE A 461 -2.29 13.31 -8.50
CA PHE A 461 -3.00 12.32 -9.32
C PHE A 461 -4.00 11.52 -8.48
N MET A 462 -3.64 11.11 -7.26
CA MET A 462 -4.56 10.47 -6.33
C MET A 462 -5.73 11.39 -5.94
N ASP A 463 -5.47 12.68 -5.68
CA ASP A 463 -6.51 13.66 -5.38
C ASP A 463 -7.44 13.86 -6.58
N PHE A 464 -6.91 13.86 -7.81
CA PHE A 464 -7.70 13.85 -9.04
C PHE A 464 -8.62 12.62 -9.13
N LEU A 465 -8.09 11.41 -8.92
CA LEU A 465 -8.87 10.18 -8.97
C LEU A 465 -9.97 10.13 -7.88
N LEU A 466 -9.68 10.67 -6.70
CA LEU A 466 -10.65 10.79 -5.60
C LEU A 466 -11.76 11.80 -5.92
N GLN A 467 -11.40 13.00 -6.40
CA GLN A 467 -12.37 14.08 -6.64
C GLN A 467 -13.20 13.88 -7.92
N THR A 468 -12.73 13.07 -8.87
CA THR A 468 -13.49 12.64 -10.05
C THR A 468 -14.33 11.38 -9.80
N GLY A 469 -14.21 10.74 -8.63
CA GLY A 469 -14.92 9.49 -8.33
C GLY A 469 -14.42 8.27 -9.13
N LEU A 470 -13.29 8.39 -9.85
CA LEU A 470 -12.70 7.30 -10.62
C LEU A 470 -12.08 6.23 -9.71
N LEU A 471 -11.60 6.58 -8.52
CA LEU A 471 -10.94 5.63 -7.61
C LEU A 471 -11.87 4.48 -7.19
N ASP A 472 -13.15 4.77 -6.92
CA ASP A 472 -14.15 3.78 -6.51
C ASP A 472 -14.54 2.81 -7.64
N ARG A 473 -14.21 3.15 -8.89
CA ARG A 473 -14.50 2.36 -10.09
C ARG A 473 -13.37 1.41 -10.47
N LEU A 474 -12.20 1.52 -9.83
CA LEU A 474 -11.05 0.66 -10.10
C LEU A 474 -11.29 -0.76 -9.61
N SER A 475 -10.84 -1.74 -10.40
CA SER A 475 -10.98 -3.17 -10.07
C SER A 475 -9.62 -3.79 -9.76
N SER A 476 -9.01 -4.48 -10.72
CA SER A 476 -7.73 -5.16 -10.55
C SER A 476 -6.85 -5.06 -11.78
N ALA A 477 -5.55 -4.87 -11.55
CA ALA A 477 -4.50 -4.91 -12.56
C ALA A 477 -3.63 -6.17 -12.39
N SER A 478 -3.05 -6.67 -13.48
CA SER A 478 -2.10 -7.78 -13.41
C SER A 478 -0.71 -7.28 -13.00
N VAL A 479 -0.25 -7.70 -11.82
CA VAL A 479 1.06 -7.34 -11.26
C VAL A 479 1.82 -8.61 -10.94
N ARG A 480 3.04 -8.75 -11.47
CA ARG A 480 3.90 -9.95 -11.24
C ARG A 480 3.17 -11.27 -11.55
N SER A 481 2.40 -11.34 -12.64
CA SER A 481 1.59 -12.50 -13.07
C SER A 481 0.43 -12.90 -12.13
N SER A 482 0.06 -12.04 -11.18
CA SER A 482 -1.10 -12.22 -10.29
C SER A 482 -2.01 -10.98 -10.32
N PRO A 483 -3.34 -11.15 -10.22
CA PRO A 483 -4.24 -10.00 -10.12
C PRO A 483 -4.07 -9.32 -8.77
N MET A 484 -3.94 -7.98 -8.77
CA MET A 484 -3.88 -7.13 -7.58
C MET A 484 -4.86 -5.98 -7.75
N ALA A 485 -5.51 -5.53 -6.68
CA ALA A 485 -6.36 -4.35 -6.73
C ALA A 485 -5.56 -3.12 -7.19
N THR A 486 -6.05 -2.39 -8.21
CA THR A 486 -5.31 -1.29 -8.84
C THR A 486 -4.95 -0.20 -7.83
N ARG A 487 -5.85 0.12 -6.89
CA ARG A 487 -5.59 1.06 -5.78
C ARG A 487 -4.36 0.68 -4.94
N LEU A 488 -4.11 -0.61 -4.73
CA LEU A 488 -2.98 -1.11 -3.95
C LEU A 488 -1.68 -1.08 -4.76
N LEU A 489 -1.77 -1.17 -6.09
CA LEU A 489 -0.64 -0.94 -6.99
C LEU A 489 -0.20 0.54 -6.97
N LEU A 490 -1.16 1.48 -7.00
CA LEU A 490 -0.86 2.92 -6.84
C LEU A 490 -0.18 3.20 -5.49
N CYS A 491 -0.60 2.50 -4.43
CA CYS A 491 0.08 2.55 -3.13
C CYS A 491 1.51 1.98 -3.21
N GLU A 492 1.72 0.86 -3.91
CA GLU A 492 3.04 0.26 -4.14
C GLU A 492 4.01 1.24 -4.83
N HIS A 493 3.55 2.01 -5.81
CA HIS A 493 4.39 3.02 -6.47
C HIS A 493 4.80 4.16 -5.54
N ALA A 494 3.88 4.67 -4.72
CA ALA A 494 4.20 5.66 -3.70
C ALA A 494 5.14 5.10 -2.61
N GLU A 495 4.95 3.83 -2.20
CA GLU A 495 5.87 3.14 -1.30
C GLU A 495 7.29 3.07 -1.89
N LYS A 496 7.43 2.72 -3.17
CA LYS A 496 8.73 2.69 -3.87
C LYS A 496 9.37 4.07 -3.97
N LEU A 497 8.59 5.13 -4.22
CA LEU A 497 9.09 6.51 -4.17
C LEU A 497 9.62 6.88 -2.78
N SER A 498 8.91 6.50 -1.72
CA SER A 498 9.37 6.75 -0.34
C SER A 498 10.67 5.99 -0.03
N ALA A 499 10.78 4.74 -0.47
CA ALA A 499 11.99 3.94 -0.35
C ALA A 499 13.15 4.51 -1.16
N ALA A 500 12.88 5.08 -2.34
CA ALA A 500 13.87 5.73 -3.20
C ALA A 500 14.51 6.95 -2.53
N VAL A 501 13.70 7.79 -1.86
CA VAL A 501 14.20 8.95 -1.11
C VAL A 501 15.16 8.50 -0.01
N VAL A 502 14.82 7.42 0.72
CA VAL A 502 15.69 6.86 1.77
C VAL A 502 16.98 6.27 1.20
N LEU A 503 16.90 5.51 0.10
CA LEU A 503 18.08 5.00 -0.60
C LEU A 503 19.00 6.14 -1.04
N LYS A 504 18.43 7.24 -1.54
CA LYS A 504 19.19 8.42 -1.98
C LYS A 504 19.92 9.10 -0.81
N ASN A 505 19.27 9.19 0.35
CA ASN A 505 19.89 9.71 1.58
C ASN A 505 21.08 8.86 2.04
N HIS A 506 20.97 7.52 1.91
CA HIS A 506 22.07 6.62 2.22
C HIS A 506 23.19 6.64 1.17
N HIS A 507 22.84 6.78 -0.12
CA HIS A 507 23.81 7.01 -1.19
C HIS A 507 24.69 8.24 -0.93
N ALA A 508 24.14 9.31 -0.33
CA ALA A 508 24.93 10.49 0.06
C ALA A 508 25.95 10.20 1.17
N LYS A 509 25.68 9.23 2.04
CA LYS A 509 26.58 8.82 3.13
C LYS A 509 27.63 7.80 2.67
N GLN A 510 27.26 6.91 1.74
CA GLN A 510 28.08 5.77 1.33
C GLN A 510 28.04 5.55 -0.19
N PRO A 511 28.68 6.45 -0.95
CA PRO A 511 28.58 6.44 -2.41
C PRO A 511 29.26 5.24 -3.06
N GLU A 512 30.39 4.74 -2.52
CA GLU A 512 31.16 3.67 -3.16
C GLU A 512 30.37 2.36 -3.29
N MET A 513 29.78 1.89 -2.18
CA MET A 513 29.02 0.63 -2.12
C MET A 513 27.71 0.73 -2.92
N VAL A 514 26.97 1.82 -2.75
CA VAL A 514 25.66 1.98 -3.42
C VAL A 514 25.84 2.15 -4.93
N ASN A 515 26.88 2.86 -5.40
CA ASN A 515 27.14 2.97 -6.84
C ASN A 515 27.56 1.62 -7.46
N ALA A 516 28.32 0.80 -6.75
CA ALA A 516 28.66 -0.55 -7.22
C ALA A 516 27.42 -1.44 -7.37
N ALA A 517 26.50 -1.38 -6.39
CA ALA A 517 25.23 -2.09 -6.45
C ALA A 517 24.33 -1.57 -7.60
N ILE A 518 24.22 -0.25 -7.78
CA ILE A 518 23.45 0.37 -8.87
C ILE A 518 24.00 -0.06 -10.24
N LEU A 519 25.32 -0.03 -10.44
CA LEU A 519 25.94 -0.47 -11.68
C LEU A 519 25.64 -1.94 -11.99
N THR A 520 25.60 -2.78 -10.96
CA THR A 520 25.26 -4.20 -11.12
C THR A 520 23.78 -4.37 -11.48
N ALA A 521 22.89 -3.59 -10.87
CA ALA A 521 21.46 -3.57 -11.19
C ALA A 521 21.21 -3.15 -12.65
N LEU A 522 21.85 -2.07 -13.11
CA LEU A 522 21.72 -1.58 -14.49
C LEU A 522 22.26 -2.57 -15.52
N LYS A 523 23.35 -3.27 -15.20
CA LYS A 523 23.86 -4.35 -16.05
C LYS A 523 22.90 -5.54 -16.15
N LYS A 524 22.23 -5.90 -15.05
CA LYS A 524 21.21 -6.97 -15.04
C LYS A 524 19.95 -6.55 -15.80
N SER A 525 19.59 -5.26 -15.81
CA SER A 525 18.44 -4.73 -16.56
C SER A 525 18.73 -4.47 -18.05
N GLY A 526 19.99 -4.46 -18.46
CA GLY A 526 20.39 -4.20 -19.86
C GLY A 526 20.36 -2.73 -20.26
N ASN A 527 20.34 -1.80 -19.29
CA ASN A 527 20.30 -0.37 -19.54
C ASN A 527 21.73 0.20 -19.70
N ASP A 528 22.04 0.73 -20.87
CA ASP A 528 23.30 1.46 -21.10
C ASP A 528 23.25 2.84 -20.44
N VAL A 529 24.36 3.23 -19.81
CA VAL A 529 24.48 4.54 -19.16
C VAL A 529 25.02 5.55 -20.17
N PRO A 530 24.26 6.60 -20.53
CA PRO A 530 24.74 7.66 -21.40
C PRO A 530 25.95 8.37 -20.80
N VAL A 531 26.88 8.82 -21.65
CA VAL A 531 28.16 9.44 -21.21
C VAL A 531 27.95 10.75 -20.43
N SER A 532 26.79 11.40 -20.61
CA SER A 532 26.39 12.65 -19.94
C SER A 532 25.73 12.45 -18.57
N LEU A 533 25.35 11.22 -18.21
CA LEU A 533 24.60 10.89 -16.99
C LEU A 533 25.38 9.96 -16.05
N THR A 534 25.09 10.05 -14.76
CA THR A 534 25.63 9.08 -13.79
C THR A 534 24.75 7.83 -13.75
N PRO A 535 25.30 6.64 -13.40
CA PRO A 535 24.50 5.44 -13.18
C PRO A 535 23.36 5.65 -12.17
N ALA A 536 23.60 6.47 -11.14
CA ALA A 536 22.56 6.83 -10.18
C ALA A 536 21.41 7.63 -10.82
N ASP A 537 21.69 8.53 -11.76
CA ASP A 537 20.65 9.29 -12.45
C ASP A 537 19.72 8.33 -13.24
N VAL A 538 20.29 7.36 -13.96
CA VAL A 538 19.52 6.36 -14.73
C VAL A 538 18.70 5.45 -13.80
N PHE A 539 19.27 5.03 -12.68
CA PHE A 539 18.59 4.14 -11.74
C PHE A 539 17.43 4.83 -10.98
N PHE A 540 17.62 6.07 -10.52
CA PHE A 540 16.56 6.82 -9.83
C PHE A 540 15.50 7.40 -10.78
N ARG A 541 15.69 7.27 -12.11
CA ARG A 541 14.61 7.49 -13.09
C ARG A 541 13.53 6.43 -12.93
N GLU A 542 13.89 5.15 -13.02
CA GLU A 542 12.97 4.00 -12.99
C GLU A 542 12.69 3.54 -11.55
N VAL A 543 11.93 4.35 -10.81
CA VAL A 543 11.60 4.07 -9.41
C VAL A 543 10.75 2.80 -9.30
N SER A 544 9.98 2.43 -10.34
CA SER A 544 9.21 1.19 -10.37
C SER A 544 10.08 -0.08 -10.19
N GLN A 545 11.35 -0.02 -10.61
CA GLN A 545 12.33 -1.11 -10.58
C GLN A 545 13.28 -1.06 -9.37
N ILE A 546 13.02 -0.18 -8.40
CA ILE A 546 13.94 0.04 -7.28
C ILE A 546 14.21 -1.23 -6.45
N SER A 547 13.29 -2.19 -6.42
CA SER A 547 13.48 -3.46 -5.69
C SER A 547 14.66 -4.29 -6.18
N SER A 548 15.11 -4.09 -7.43
CA SER A 548 16.28 -4.80 -8.00
C SER A 548 17.59 -4.51 -7.27
N ILE A 549 17.69 -3.38 -6.56
CA ILE A 549 18.89 -3.00 -5.82
C ILE A 549 19.20 -3.94 -4.66
N PHE A 550 18.17 -4.56 -4.07
CA PHE A 550 18.33 -5.38 -2.88
C PHE A 550 19.19 -6.61 -3.13
N GLU A 551 18.96 -7.32 -4.24
CA GLU A 551 19.79 -8.46 -4.63
C GLU A 551 21.24 -8.01 -4.92
N CYS A 552 21.40 -6.86 -5.59
CA CYS A 552 22.70 -6.32 -5.97
C CYS A 552 23.52 -5.85 -4.75
N LEU A 553 22.86 -5.32 -3.71
CA LEU A 553 23.51 -4.97 -2.44
C LEU A 553 24.07 -6.21 -1.73
N LEU A 554 23.34 -7.32 -1.73
CA LEU A 554 23.81 -8.58 -1.15
C LEU A 554 24.95 -9.20 -1.95
N ASP A 555 24.89 -9.13 -3.28
CA ASP A 555 25.98 -9.62 -4.15
C ASP A 555 27.29 -8.84 -3.88
N GLU A 556 27.20 -7.51 -3.71
CA GLU A 556 28.37 -6.68 -3.38
C GLU A 556 28.84 -6.89 -1.94
N GLU A 557 27.93 -7.12 -0.99
CA GLU A 557 28.27 -7.50 0.39
C GLU A 557 29.08 -8.79 0.41
N GLU A 558 28.58 -9.87 -0.19
CA GLU A 558 29.27 -11.16 -0.21
C GLU A 558 30.64 -11.08 -0.91
N LYS A 559 30.75 -10.27 -1.95
CA LYS A 559 32.03 -10.01 -2.62
C LYS A 559 32.99 -9.27 -1.69
N CYS A 560 32.55 -8.19 -1.05
CA CYS A 560 33.35 -7.45 -0.09
C CYS A 560 33.78 -8.31 1.11
N LEU A 561 32.91 -9.22 1.58
CA LEU A 561 33.21 -10.16 2.67
C LEU A 561 34.31 -11.16 2.30
N LYS A 562 34.41 -11.57 1.02
CA LYS A 562 35.45 -12.47 0.51
C LYS A 562 36.78 -11.76 0.27
N GLU A 563 36.76 -10.50 -0.15
CA GLU A 563 37.95 -9.73 -0.51
C GLU A 563 38.66 -9.12 0.71
N ASN A 564 37.93 -8.80 1.79
CA ASN A 564 38.47 -8.14 2.97
C ASN A 564 38.81 -9.12 4.11
N PRO A 565 39.86 -8.87 4.90
CA PRO A 565 40.18 -9.68 6.07
C PRO A 565 39.05 -9.68 7.11
N VAL A 566 38.75 -10.86 7.66
CA VAL A 566 37.76 -11.07 8.72
C VAL A 566 38.11 -10.20 9.94
N GLY A 567 37.11 -9.46 10.45
CA GLY A 567 37.28 -8.57 11.60
C GLY A 567 37.87 -7.19 11.28
N SER A 568 38.11 -6.86 10.01
CA SER A 568 38.48 -5.49 9.63
C SER A 568 37.30 -4.51 9.79
N VAL A 569 37.60 -3.23 10.01
CA VAL A 569 36.57 -2.17 10.14
C VAL A 569 35.70 -2.09 8.88
N LYS A 570 36.30 -2.26 7.70
CA LYS A 570 35.56 -2.29 6.42
C LYS A 570 34.65 -3.50 6.31
N TRP A 571 35.10 -4.68 6.74
CA TRP A 571 34.30 -5.91 6.75
C TRP A 571 33.04 -5.77 7.61
N ALA A 572 33.16 -5.24 8.83
CA ALA A 572 32.01 -5.03 9.72
C ALA A 572 31.09 -3.90 9.22
N ALA A 573 31.67 -2.83 8.66
CA ALA A 573 30.91 -1.69 8.17
C ALA A 573 29.99 -2.08 6.99
N VAL A 574 30.47 -2.86 6.02
CA VAL A 574 29.68 -3.25 4.84
C VAL A 574 28.39 -3.99 5.24
N VAL A 575 28.48 -4.98 6.14
CA VAL A 575 27.31 -5.73 6.62
C VAL A 575 26.30 -4.83 7.33
N LEU A 576 26.76 -4.00 8.26
CA LEU A 576 25.90 -3.07 9.00
C LEU A 576 25.22 -2.07 8.07
N ASN A 577 25.93 -1.62 7.04
CA ASN A 577 25.46 -0.65 6.08
C ASN A 577 24.39 -1.23 5.17
N VAL A 578 24.62 -2.40 4.58
CA VAL A 578 23.63 -3.09 3.73
C VAL A 578 22.37 -3.40 4.53
N ASN A 579 22.52 -3.93 5.74
CA ASN A 579 21.38 -4.14 6.64
C ASN A 579 20.60 -2.87 6.93
N THR A 580 21.29 -1.76 7.21
CA THR A 580 20.64 -0.47 7.50
C THR A 580 19.89 0.06 6.28
N ILE A 581 20.47 -0.04 5.08
CA ILE A 581 19.83 0.42 3.84
C ILE A 581 18.57 -0.40 3.56
N ILE A 582 18.66 -1.74 3.59
CA ILE A 582 17.51 -2.62 3.35
C ILE A 582 16.42 -2.36 4.39
N LYS A 583 16.79 -2.30 5.68
CA LYS A 583 15.87 -2.03 6.78
C LYS A 583 15.17 -0.69 6.61
N ASP A 584 15.90 0.40 6.44
CA ASP A 584 15.35 1.75 6.39
C ASP A 584 14.45 1.95 5.15
N MET A 585 14.83 1.39 4.00
CA MET A 585 14.00 1.43 2.77
C MET A 585 12.66 0.71 2.97
N LEU A 586 12.69 -0.50 3.53
CA LEU A 586 11.47 -1.28 3.76
C LEU A 586 10.60 -0.68 4.87
N GLN A 587 11.22 -0.13 5.93
CA GLN A 587 10.49 0.57 6.99
C GLN A 587 9.79 1.83 6.47
N ALA A 588 10.43 2.61 5.60
CA ALA A 588 9.81 3.78 4.98
C ALA A 588 8.58 3.41 4.15
N ALA A 589 8.67 2.32 3.37
CA ALA A 589 7.54 1.80 2.61
C ALA A 589 6.37 1.37 3.52
N VAL A 590 6.66 0.61 4.60
CA VAL A 590 5.62 0.18 5.54
C VAL A 590 5.00 1.37 6.28
N GLN A 591 5.82 2.34 6.72
CA GLN A 591 5.33 3.54 7.38
C GLN A 591 4.42 4.38 6.46
N TYR A 592 4.77 4.49 5.18
CA TYR A 592 3.91 5.17 4.20
C TYR A 592 2.56 4.45 4.08
N ARG A 593 2.57 3.12 3.94
CA ARG A 593 1.36 2.31 3.85
C ARG A 593 0.45 2.52 5.06
N GLU A 594 1.00 2.48 6.27
CA GLU A 594 0.23 2.66 7.52
C GLU A 594 -0.34 4.07 7.66
N THR A 595 0.46 5.10 7.37
CA THR A 595 0.06 6.50 7.52
C THR A 595 -0.96 6.95 6.47
N LYS A 596 -0.91 6.38 5.25
CA LYS A 596 -1.78 6.75 4.13
C LYS A 596 -2.83 5.69 3.78
N ALA A 597 -3.01 4.67 4.62
CA ALA A 597 -3.96 3.58 4.39
C ALA A 597 -5.40 4.05 4.08
N SER A 598 -5.83 5.19 4.62
CA SER A 598 -7.16 5.75 4.38
C SER A 598 -7.35 6.26 2.95
N LEU A 599 -6.30 6.75 2.28
CA LEU A 599 -6.37 7.29 0.92
C LEU A 599 -6.60 6.19 -0.12
N TYR A 600 -6.15 4.97 0.18
CA TYR A 600 -6.23 3.84 -0.73
C TYR A 600 -7.31 2.83 -0.30
N ARG A 601 -8.26 3.19 0.58
CA ARG A 601 -9.28 2.25 1.08
C ARG A 601 -10.23 1.80 -0.04
N ALA A 602 -10.71 0.56 0.05
CA ALA A 602 -11.77 0.06 -0.84
C ALA A 602 -13.12 0.76 -0.56
N ALA A 603 -13.96 0.91 -1.59
CA ALA A 603 -15.32 1.39 -1.43
C ALA A 603 -16.16 0.42 -0.58
N GLU A 604 -17.13 0.93 0.19
CA GLU A 604 -17.93 0.13 1.14
C GLU A 604 -18.73 -1.01 0.48
N ASN A 605 -18.99 -0.92 -0.83
CA ASN A 605 -19.74 -1.90 -1.63
C ASN A 605 -18.90 -2.58 -2.73
N ALA A 606 -17.57 -2.57 -2.63
CA ALA A 606 -16.69 -3.11 -3.67
C ALA A 606 -16.74 -4.66 -3.76
N ALA A 607 -16.48 -5.18 -4.96
CA ALA A 607 -16.32 -6.61 -5.22
C ALA A 607 -15.19 -7.23 -4.36
N PRO A 608 -15.21 -8.55 -4.11
CA PRO A 608 -14.14 -9.21 -3.36
C PRO A 608 -12.80 -9.08 -4.10
N GLU A 609 -11.93 -8.27 -3.52
CA GLU A 609 -10.57 -8.05 -4.02
C GLU A 609 -9.72 -9.32 -4.07
N PRO A 610 -8.76 -9.40 -5.01
CA PRO A 610 -7.83 -10.53 -5.12
C PRO A 610 -6.82 -10.58 -3.96
N GLU A 611 -6.04 -11.67 -3.91
CA GLU A 611 -4.93 -11.87 -2.95
C GLU A 611 -3.96 -10.68 -3.00
N TYR A 612 -3.67 -10.09 -1.83
CA TYR A 612 -2.75 -8.95 -1.76
C TYR A 612 -1.34 -9.40 -1.39
N ILE A 613 -0.43 -9.29 -2.36
CA ILE A 613 1.00 -9.58 -2.19
C ILE A 613 1.79 -8.27 -2.39
N PRO A 614 2.11 -7.52 -1.31
CA PRO A 614 2.88 -6.28 -1.45
C PRO A 614 4.25 -6.55 -2.05
N TRP A 615 4.88 -5.56 -2.68
CA TRP A 615 6.24 -5.72 -3.20
C TRP A 615 7.27 -6.05 -2.11
N THR A 616 7.05 -5.59 -0.87
CA THR A 616 7.82 -5.97 0.32
C THR A 616 7.67 -7.45 0.69
N ALA A 617 6.64 -8.14 0.17
CA ALA A 617 6.41 -9.58 0.27
C ALA A 617 6.78 -10.35 -1.00
N SER A 618 7.43 -9.73 -1.99
CA SER A 618 7.73 -10.37 -3.26
C SER A 618 8.57 -11.65 -3.06
N GLY A 619 8.09 -12.75 -3.63
CA GLY A 619 8.80 -14.03 -3.70
C GLY A 619 9.56 -14.20 -5.03
N GLY A 620 10.34 -15.28 -5.14
CA GLY A 620 11.12 -15.59 -6.34
C GLY A 620 12.55 -15.03 -6.31
N VAL A 621 13.27 -15.20 -7.43
CA VAL A 621 14.65 -14.71 -7.59
C VAL A 621 14.65 -13.19 -7.58
N GLY A 622 15.41 -12.58 -6.66
CA GLY A 622 15.46 -11.12 -6.47
C GLY A 622 14.28 -10.52 -5.68
N GLY A 623 13.34 -11.35 -5.21
CA GLY A 623 12.24 -10.90 -4.35
C GLY A 623 12.70 -10.49 -2.94
N VAL A 624 11.96 -9.59 -2.29
CA VAL A 624 12.34 -9.06 -0.97
C VAL A 624 12.40 -10.15 0.10
N ARG A 625 11.50 -11.16 0.05
CA ARG A 625 11.52 -12.28 1.01
C ARG A 625 12.78 -13.13 0.87
N THR A 626 13.23 -13.38 -0.37
CA THR A 626 14.42 -14.18 -0.63
C THR A 626 15.69 -13.40 -0.29
N VAL A 627 15.72 -12.09 -0.51
CA VAL A 627 16.79 -11.19 -0.06
C VAL A 627 16.93 -11.24 1.47
N ILE A 628 15.86 -11.03 2.24
CA ILE A 628 15.95 -11.02 3.71
C ILE A 628 16.38 -12.40 4.24
N ALA A 629 15.86 -13.50 3.66
CA ALA A 629 16.25 -14.85 4.05
C ALA A 629 17.74 -15.13 3.73
N ARG A 630 18.23 -14.71 2.55
CA ARG A 630 19.65 -14.81 2.17
C ARG A 630 20.51 -13.98 3.13
N GLN A 631 20.08 -12.78 3.50
CA GLN A 631 20.84 -11.93 4.41
C GLN A 631 20.90 -12.50 5.83
N HIS A 632 19.80 -13.09 6.30
CA HIS A 632 19.78 -13.84 7.55
C HIS A 632 20.81 -14.99 7.53
N GLU A 633 20.87 -15.77 6.46
CA GLU A 633 21.85 -16.85 6.30
C GLU A 633 23.31 -16.33 6.27
N VAL A 634 23.57 -15.25 5.53
CA VAL A 634 24.89 -14.61 5.43
C VAL A 634 25.38 -14.15 6.81
N ILE A 635 24.53 -13.46 7.57
CA ILE A 635 24.87 -12.95 8.90
C ILE A 635 25.19 -14.11 9.84
N LEU A 636 24.34 -15.13 9.91
CA LEU A 636 24.51 -16.23 10.85
C LEU A 636 25.70 -17.13 10.51
N ARG A 637 25.92 -17.43 9.23
CA ARG A 637 26.99 -18.36 8.81
C ARG A 637 28.35 -17.71 8.66
N MET A 638 28.42 -16.49 8.13
CA MET A 638 29.70 -15.86 7.77
C MET A 638 30.15 -14.78 8.75
N VAL A 639 29.22 -14.10 9.44
CA VAL A 639 29.54 -12.90 10.22
C VAL A 639 29.49 -13.15 11.73
N TYR A 640 28.48 -13.88 12.21
CA TYR A 640 28.15 -13.97 13.64
C TYR A 640 29.25 -14.63 14.49
N SER A 641 29.90 -15.68 13.96
CA SER A 641 31.00 -16.39 14.63
C SER A 641 32.22 -15.50 14.90
N HIS A 642 32.46 -14.52 14.03
CA HIS A 642 33.62 -13.63 14.06
C HIS A 642 33.33 -12.26 14.67
N ALA A 643 32.07 -11.90 14.89
CA ALA A 643 31.65 -10.63 15.47
C ALA A 643 31.91 -10.56 16.99
N ASP A 644 32.30 -9.38 17.48
CA ASP A 644 32.41 -9.08 18.91
C ASP A 644 31.03 -8.79 19.54
N SER A 645 30.97 -8.67 20.87
CA SER A 645 29.71 -8.47 21.58
C SER A 645 28.96 -7.19 21.18
N GLY A 646 29.68 -6.11 20.84
CA GLY A 646 29.07 -4.87 20.40
C GLY A 646 28.44 -5.01 19.01
N LEU A 647 29.20 -5.54 18.06
CA LEU A 647 28.72 -5.79 16.69
C LEU A 647 27.55 -6.79 16.67
N ARG A 648 27.60 -7.86 17.48
CA ARG A 648 26.50 -8.83 17.59
C ARG A 648 25.19 -8.19 18.02
N ASN A 649 25.22 -7.26 18.99
CA ASN A 649 24.01 -6.58 19.43
C ASN A 649 23.39 -5.73 18.31
N THR A 650 24.22 -4.94 17.61
CA THR A 650 23.74 -4.12 16.48
C THR A 650 23.22 -4.98 15.32
N LEU A 651 23.92 -6.07 14.98
CA LEU A 651 23.47 -7.01 13.95
C LEU A 651 22.15 -7.68 14.31
N ASN A 652 21.98 -8.10 15.57
CA ASN A 652 20.74 -8.71 16.03
C ASN A 652 19.58 -7.70 16.00
N GLU A 653 19.79 -6.46 16.42
CA GLU A 653 18.77 -5.40 16.34
C GLU A 653 18.31 -5.18 14.88
N GLN A 654 19.27 -5.06 13.96
CA GLN A 654 18.98 -4.89 12.53
C GLN A 654 18.28 -6.12 11.94
N LEU A 655 18.75 -7.32 12.27
CA LEU A 655 18.19 -8.57 11.79
C LEU A 655 16.76 -8.78 12.29
N VAL A 656 16.50 -8.48 13.57
CA VAL A 656 15.16 -8.53 14.14
C VAL A 656 14.20 -7.59 13.41
N ALA A 657 14.64 -6.38 13.09
CA ALA A 657 13.83 -5.45 12.30
C ALA A 657 13.52 -5.99 10.89
N LEU A 658 14.49 -6.64 10.23
CA LEU A 658 14.27 -7.28 8.92
C LEU A 658 13.33 -8.49 9.01
N LEU A 659 13.49 -9.33 10.03
CA LEU A 659 12.61 -10.47 10.28
C LEU A 659 11.18 -10.03 10.62
N ASP A 660 11.04 -8.94 11.36
CA ASP A 660 9.75 -8.33 11.68
C ASP A 660 9.00 -7.90 10.41
N LEU A 661 9.70 -7.24 9.49
CA LEU A 661 9.15 -6.86 8.19
C LEU A 661 8.75 -8.08 7.36
N LEU A 662 9.60 -9.11 7.31
CA LEU A 662 9.34 -10.34 6.54
C LEU A 662 8.12 -11.09 7.08
N LEU A 663 8.05 -11.33 8.39
CA LEU A 663 6.94 -12.03 9.03
C LEU A 663 5.65 -11.19 8.98
N GLY A 664 5.75 -9.88 9.15
CA GLY A 664 4.62 -8.95 8.94
C GLY A 664 4.07 -9.02 7.51
N SER A 665 4.94 -9.20 6.52
CA SER A 665 4.53 -9.38 5.13
C SER A 665 3.67 -10.65 4.91
N TYR A 666 3.95 -11.75 5.63
CA TYR A 666 3.15 -12.98 5.57
C TYR A 666 1.80 -12.79 6.26
N VAL A 667 1.76 -12.09 7.40
CA VAL A 667 0.51 -11.76 8.10
C VAL A 667 -0.39 -10.92 7.20
N ALA A 668 0.15 -9.88 6.52
CA ALA A 668 -0.63 -9.08 5.59
C ALA A 668 -1.25 -9.93 4.45
N GLN A 669 -0.47 -10.84 3.87
CA GLN A 669 -0.95 -11.76 2.83
C GLN A 669 -2.03 -12.72 3.36
N LEU A 670 -1.82 -13.33 4.53
CA LEU A 670 -2.80 -14.19 5.19
C LEU A 670 -4.10 -13.44 5.51
N THR A 671 -4.03 -12.19 5.97
CA THR A 671 -5.23 -11.39 6.23
C THR A 671 -6.05 -11.12 4.97
N SER A 672 -5.41 -11.01 3.80
CA SER A 672 -6.13 -10.86 2.53
C SER A 672 -6.88 -12.12 2.11
N LEU A 673 -6.37 -13.30 2.51
CA LEU A 673 -6.88 -14.63 2.15
C LEU A 673 -7.95 -15.17 3.13
N ARG A 674 -8.28 -14.48 4.23
CA ARG A 674 -9.27 -14.91 5.25
C ARG A 674 -10.73 -14.96 4.77
N ARG A 675 -10.97 -15.03 3.46
CA ARG A 675 -12.29 -14.93 2.83
C ARG A 675 -12.82 -16.32 2.43
N PRO A 676 -14.16 -16.54 2.47
CA PRO A 676 -14.75 -17.81 2.05
C PRO A 676 -14.46 -18.07 0.56
N GLY A 677 -13.86 -19.22 0.25
CA GLY A 677 -13.53 -19.66 -1.12
C GLY A 677 -12.03 -19.78 -1.44
N GLN A 678 -11.13 -19.30 -0.56
CA GLN A 678 -9.67 -19.38 -0.74
C GLN A 678 -8.96 -20.17 0.38
N GLN A 679 -9.69 -21.04 1.09
CA GLN A 679 -9.18 -21.76 2.27
C GLN A 679 -7.95 -22.62 1.94
N ASP A 680 -7.95 -23.35 0.82
CA ASP A 680 -6.81 -24.20 0.43
C ASP A 680 -5.52 -23.39 0.23
N ARG A 681 -5.65 -22.16 -0.32
CA ARG A 681 -4.53 -21.24 -0.52
C ARG A 681 -4.07 -20.64 0.81
N TYR A 682 -5.01 -20.31 1.70
CA TYR A 682 -4.73 -19.85 3.06
C TYR A 682 -3.96 -20.90 3.85
N ASP A 683 -4.43 -22.15 3.87
CA ASP A 683 -3.83 -23.25 4.62
C ASP A 683 -2.40 -23.55 4.10
N ALA A 684 -2.21 -23.56 2.78
CA ALA A 684 -0.89 -23.75 2.18
C ALA A 684 0.09 -22.62 2.57
N LEU A 685 -0.37 -21.35 2.56
CA LEU A 685 0.47 -20.22 2.96
C LEU A 685 0.72 -20.21 4.47
N GLU A 686 -0.23 -20.63 5.30
CA GLU A 686 -0.08 -20.73 6.75
C GLU A 686 0.95 -21.81 7.14
N MET A 687 0.96 -22.93 6.41
CA MET A 687 2.01 -23.95 6.53
C MET A 687 3.39 -23.39 6.15
N GLU A 688 3.50 -22.70 5.00
CA GLU A 688 4.76 -22.07 4.58
C GLU A 688 5.23 -21.04 5.62
N TYR A 689 4.32 -20.18 6.09
CA TYR A 689 4.61 -19.17 7.10
C TYR A 689 5.12 -19.79 8.40
N THR A 690 4.47 -20.85 8.90
CA THR A 690 4.87 -21.55 10.13
C THR A 690 6.24 -22.20 9.97
N GLN A 691 6.50 -22.84 8.82
CA GLN A 691 7.80 -23.41 8.51
C GLN A 691 8.88 -22.32 8.45
N ARG A 692 8.68 -21.25 7.67
CA ARG A 692 9.65 -20.16 7.54
C ARG A 692 9.92 -19.44 8.85
N ARG A 693 8.88 -19.21 9.66
CA ARG A 693 9.00 -18.59 10.98
C ARG A 693 9.90 -19.42 11.90
N SER A 694 9.71 -20.73 11.93
CA SER A 694 10.56 -21.64 12.72
C SER A 694 12.00 -21.72 12.17
N GLU A 695 12.19 -21.80 10.85
CA GLU A 695 13.51 -21.80 10.21
C GLU A 695 14.33 -20.54 10.53
N LEU A 696 13.69 -19.36 10.60
CA LEU A 696 14.36 -18.09 10.85
C LEU A 696 14.64 -17.86 12.35
N LEU A 697 13.73 -18.26 13.23
CA LEU A 697 13.86 -17.98 14.66
C LEU A 697 14.66 -19.04 15.44
N THR A 698 14.69 -20.30 14.99
CA THR A 698 15.42 -21.39 15.67
C THR A 698 16.93 -21.11 15.80
N PRO A 699 17.63 -20.64 14.75
CA PRO A 699 19.06 -20.33 14.87
C PRO A 699 19.36 -19.22 15.90
N LEU A 700 18.50 -18.21 16.01
CA LEU A 700 18.65 -17.14 17.00
C LEU A 700 18.44 -17.65 18.44
N LEU A 701 17.56 -18.65 18.61
CA LEU A 701 17.36 -19.34 19.88
C LEU A 701 18.61 -20.13 20.28
N GLU A 702 19.19 -20.91 19.35
CA GLU A 702 20.41 -21.69 19.57
C GLU A 702 21.62 -20.81 19.92
N LEU A 703 21.68 -19.59 19.37
CA LEU A 703 22.72 -18.60 19.68
C LEU A 703 22.49 -17.86 21.00
N GLY A 704 21.43 -18.18 21.75
CA GLY A 704 21.15 -17.64 23.09
C GLY A 704 20.58 -16.22 23.12
N GLN A 705 20.05 -15.70 21.99
CA GLN A 705 19.52 -14.34 21.88
C GLN A 705 18.05 -14.25 22.35
N TYR A 706 17.80 -14.65 23.60
CA TYR A 706 16.44 -14.85 24.15
C TYR A 706 15.57 -13.59 24.19
N GLN A 707 16.16 -12.40 24.33
CA GLN A 707 15.39 -11.14 24.37
C GLN A 707 14.74 -10.84 23.02
N TRP A 708 15.53 -10.94 21.96
CA TRP A 708 15.12 -10.68 20.58
C TRP A 708 14.15 -11.74 20.05
N VAL A 709 14.46 -13.02 20.28
CA VAL A 709 13.60 -14.13 19.86
C VAL A 709 12.23 -14.03 20.52
N ALA A 710 12.17 -13.67 21.80
CA ALA A 710 10.90 -13.51 22.48
C ALA A 710 10.06 -12.35 21.93
N ALA A 711 10.68 -11.21 21.61
CA ALA A 711 9.95 -10.08 21.03
C ALA A 711 9.27 -10.46 19.71
N LEU A 712 9.98 -11.18 18.83
CA LEU A 712 9.43 -11.68 17.56
C LEU A 712 8.38 -12.77 17.78
N ALA A 713 8.68 -13.78 18.60
CA ALA A 713 7.78 -14.89 18.84
C ALA A 713 6.49 -14.46 19.57
N GLU A 714 6.55 -13.44 20.44
CA GLU A 714 5.36 -12.83 21.05
C GLU A 714 4.51 -12.06 20.03
N LYS A 715 5.15 -11.29 19.13
CA LYS A 715 4.44 -10.49 18.12
C LYS A 715 3.74 -11.37 17.08
N PHE A 716 4.38 -12.47 16.69
CA PHE A 716 3.89 -13.38 15.66
C PHE A 716 3.23 -14.65 16.23
N CYS A 717 3.02 -14.70 17.54
CA CYS A 717 2.41 -15.84 18.24
C CYS A 717 3.07 -17.19 17.91
N ASP A 718 4.39 -17.27 17.90
CA ASP A 718 5.11 -18.54 17.76
C ASP A 718 5.22 -19.25 19.11
N PHE A 719 4.22 -20.08 19.41
CA PHE A 719 4.13 -20.73 20.71
C PHE A 719 5.22 -21.79 20.93
N ASP A 720 5.66 -22.49 19.88
CA ASP A 720 6.71 -23.52 20.02
C ASP A 720 8.01 -22.89 20.51
N ILE A 721 8.43 -21.79 19.89
CA ILE A 721 9.68 -21.12 20.22
C ILE A 721 9.61 -20.46 21.61
N LEU A 722 8.48 -19.86 21.97
CA LEU A 722 8.28 -19.31 23.31
C LEU A 722 8.41 -20.38 24.39
N VAL A 723 7.83 -21.57 24.17
CA VAL A 723 7.92 -22.70 25.10
C VAL A 723 9.34 -23.26 25.14
N GLN A 724 9.98 -23.50 24.00
CA GLN A 724 11.35 -23.97 23.92
C GLN A 724 12.32 -23.02 24.64
N MET A 725 12.18 -21.71 24.44
CA MET A 725 12.97 -20.69 25.13
C MET A 725 12.77 -20.74 26.65
N CYS A 726 11.52 -20.77 27.13
CA CYS A 726 11.24 -20.82 28.56
C CYS A 726 11.80 -22.10 29.20
N GLU A 727 11.79 -23.21 28.47
CA GLU A 727 12.35 -24.48 28.93
C GLU A 727 13.89 -24.50 28.94
N GLN A 728 14.56 -23.89 27.97
CA GLN A 728 16.02 -23.77 27.96
C GLN A 728 16.55 -22.83 29.06
N THR A 729 15.79 -21.79 29.38
CA THR A 729 16.14 -20.79 30.41
C THR A 729 15.59 -21.14 31.80
N ASP A 730 14.81 -22.22 31.91
CA ASP A 730 14.04 -22.64 33.09
C ASP A 730 13.20 -21.51 33.74
N ASN A 731 12.71 -20.58 32.92
CA ASN A 731 12.00 -19.40 33.39
C ASN A 731 10.48 -19.63 33.46
N GLN A 732 10.04 -20.27 34.55
CA GLN A 732 8.63 -20.58 34.79
C GLN A 732 7.74 -19.33 34.93
N SER A 733 8.27 -18.22 35.43
CA SER A 733 7.50 -16.97 35.59
C SER A 733 7.08 -16.38 34.24
N ARG A 734 7.97 -16.46 33.24
CA ARG A 734 7.71 -15.98 31.88
C ARG A 734 6.70 -16.86 31.15
N LEU A 735 6.79 -18.19 31.35
CA LEU A 735 5.82 -19.13 30.82
C LEU A 735 4.41 -18.87 31.35
N GLN A 736 4.28 -18.62 32.67
CA GLN A 736 3.00 -18.25 33.29
C GLN A 736 2.45 -16.94 32.71
N HIS A 737 3.30 -15.94 32.49
CA HIS A 737 2.89 -14.70 31.84
C HIS A 737 2.32 -14.93 30.44
N TYR A 738 2.93 -15.80 29.63
CA TYR A 738 2.40 -16.15 28.31
C TYR A 738 1.07 -16.90 28.36
N MET A 739 0.88 -17.76 29.35
CA MET A 739 -0.42 -18.44 29.55
C MET A 739 -1.53 -17.44 29.87
N THR A 740 -1.25 -16.36 30.59
CA THR A 740 -2.23 -15.28 30.82
C THR A 740 -2.40 -14.39 29.59
N LYS A 741 -1.30 -14.00 28.93
CA LYS A 741 -1.31 -13.07 27.79
C LYS A 741 -2.01 -13.65 26.55
N PHE A 742 -1.87 -14.94 26.29
CA PHE A 742 -2.41 -15.63 25.11
C PHE A 742 -3.55 -16.60 25.46
N ALA A 743 -4.31 -16.32 26.53
CA ALA A 743 -5.42 -17.17 26.97
C ALA A 743 -6.47 -17.37 25.86
N ASP A 744 -6.80 -16.31 25.12
CA ASP A 744 -7.81 -16.33 24.03
C ASP A 744 -7.36 -17.15 22.81
N GLN A 745 -6.06 -17.44 22.68
CA GLN A 745 -5.46 -18.19 21.58
C GLN A 745 -5.13 -19.64 21.95
N ASN A 746 -5.67 -20.13 23.08
CA ASN A 746 -5.47 -21.50 23.57
C ASN A 746 -3.99 -21.90 23.79
N PHE A 747 -3.15 -20.96 24.22
CA PHE A 747 -1.72 -21.23 24.49
C PHE A 747 -1.50 -22.36 25.51
N ALA A 748 -2.37 -22.47 26.53
CA ALA A 748 -2.30 -23.53 27.53
C ALA A 748 -2.50 -24.93 26.90
N ASP A 749 -3.46 -25.07 25.99
CA ASP A 749 -3.71 -26.32 25.26
C ASP A 749 -2.49 -26.70 24.41
N PHE A 750 -1.90 -25.72 23.71
CA PHE A 750 -0.67 -25.91 22.95
C PHE A 750 0.49 -26.38 23.84
N LEU A 751 0.73 -25.72 24.98
CA LEU A 751 1.77 -26.09 25.94
C LEU A 751 1.57 -27.53 26.45
N PHE A 752 0.34 -27.93 26.74
CA PHE A 752 0.04 -29.27 27.23
C PHE A 752 0.31 -30.34 26.18
N ARG A 753 -0.07 -30.11 24.92
CA ARG A 753 0.30 -30.97 23.79
C ARG A 753 1.81 -31.06 23.62
N TRP A 754 2.50 -29.93 23.70
CA TRP A 754 3.96 -29.89 23.59
C TRP A 754 4.65 -30.71 24.68
N TYR A 755 4.23 -30.59 25.95
CA TYR A 755 4.77 -31.41 27.04
C TYR A 755 4.48 -32.90 26.86
N MET A 756 3.32 -33.25 26.30
CA MET A 756 2.97 -34.63 25.97
C MET A 756 3.88 -35.20 24.88
N GLU A 757 4.09 -34.47 23.78
CA GLU A 757 4.94 -34.88 22.65
C GLU A 757 6.40 -35.04 23.04
N LYS A 758 6.93 -34.12 23.88
CA LYS A 758 8.31 -34.20 24.38
C LYS A 758 8.49 -35.17 25.55
N GLY A 759 7.42 -35.87 25.98
CA GLY A 759 7.47 -36.83 27.08
C GLY A 759 7.65 -36.23 28.48
N LYS A 760 7.49 -34.91 28.65
CA LYS A 760 7.67 -34.17 29.91
C LYS A 760 6.42 -34.20 30.80
N ARG A 761 5.88 -35.41 31.05
CA ARG A 761 4.63 -35.61 31.81
C ARG A 761 4.69 -35.10 33.25
N GLY A 762 5.86 -35.14 33.88
CA GLY A 762 6.04 -34.62 35.24
C GLY A 762 5.76 -33.12 35.33
N LYS A 763 6.29 -32.33 34.37
CA LYS A 763 6.05 -30.88 34.29
C LYS A 763 4.59 -30.55 33.93
N LEU A 764 3.95 -31.38 33.09
CA LEU A 764 2.53 -31.24 32.78
C LEU A 764 1.65 -31.34 34.02
N LEU A 765 1.96 -32.26 34.93
CA LEU A 765 1.16 -32.51 36.14
C LEU A 765 1.50 -31.55 37.29
N SER A 766 2.67 -30.89 37.25
CA SER A 766 3.11 -29.93 38.28
C SER A 766 2.70 -28.48 37.96
N GLN A 767 1.67 -28.26 37.16
CA GLN A 767 1.25 -26.91 36.77
C GLN A 767 0.58 -26.15 37.93
N PRO A 768 0.69 -24.81 37.96
CA PRO A 768 0.06 -23.99 38.99
C PRO A 768 -1.47 -24.14 39.06
N ILE A 769 -2.03 -23.91 40.26
CA ILE A 769 -3.46 -24.08 40.56
C ILE A 769 -4.37 -23.31 39.60
N ALA A 770 -3.95 -22.13 39.15
CA ALA A 770 -4.71 -21.29 38.21
C ALA A 770 -5.05 -21.98 36.87
N GLN A 771 -4.32 -23.03 36.50
CA GLN A 771 -4.43 -23.70 35.20
C GLN A 771 -5.03 -25.10 35.30
N HIS A 772 -5.34 -25.56 36.52
CA HIS A 772 -5.91 -26.88 36.79
C HIS A 772 -7.23 -27.12 36.05
N GLN A 773 -8.05 -26.08 35.86
CA GLN A 773 -9.29 -26.22 35.09
C GLN A 773 -9.05 -26.49 33.60
N GLN A 774 -8.11 -25.76 32.97
CA GLN A 774 -7.74 -25.95 31.56
C GLN A 774 -7.03 -27.30 31.34
N LEU A 775 -6.18 -27.68 32.29
CA LEU A 775 -5.51 -28.98 32.28
C LEU A 775 -6.51 -30.12 32.46
N ALA A 776 -7.53 -29.96 33.31
CA ALA A 776 -8.62 -30.94 33.46
C ALA A 776 -9.37 -31.14 32.13
N SER A 777 -9.73 -30.05 31.42
CA SER A 777 -10.38 -30.16 30.11
C SER A 777 -9.50 -30.85 29.06
N PHE A 778 -8.21 -30.53 29.01
CA PHE A 778 -7.27 -31.17 28.10
C PHE A 778 -7.12 -32.67 28.39
N LEU A 779 -6.99 -33.04 29.67
CA LEU A 779 -6.81 -34.42 30.10
C LEU A 779 -8.07 -35.30 29.92
N GLN A 780 -9.24 -34.75 29.59
CA GLN A 780 -10.42 -35.56 29.25
C GLN A 780 -10.17 -36.44 28.02
N ALA A 781 -9.42 -35.94 27.03
CA ALA A 781 -9.01 -36.72 25.85
C ALA A 781 -7.93 -37.77 26.18
N HIS A 782 -7.21 -37.59 27.29
CA HIS A 782 -6.12 -38.46 27.75
C HIS A 782 -6.45 -39.13 29.08
N GLN A 783 -7.52 -39.94 29.10
CA GLN A 783 -8.04 -40.60 30.30
C GLN A 783 -6.97 -41.29 31.14
N HIS A 784 -5.98 -41.94 30.51
CA HIS A 784 -4.86 -42.64 31.15
C HIS A 784 -4.02 -41.79 32.13
N LEU A 785 -4.05 -40.45 32.02
CA LEU A 785 -3.30 -39.53 32.89
C LEU A 785 -4.21 -38.67 33.79
N SER A 786 -5.51 -38.61 33.55
CA SER A 786 -6.41 -37.71 34.27
C SER A 786 -6.49 -38.01 35.77
N TRP A 787 -6.39 -39.29 36.16
CA TRP A 787 -6.42 -39.68 37.57
C TRP A 787 -5.27 -39.11 38.40
N LEU A 788 -4.07 -38.96 37.81
CA LEU A 788 -2.92 -38.35 38.49
C LEU A 788 -3.18 -36.87 38.82
N HIS A 789 -3.80 -36.16 37.87
CA HIS A 789 -4.19 -34.77 38.03
C HIS A 789 -5.32 -34.60 39.05
N HIS A 790 -6.34 -35.47 39.01
CA HIS A 790 -7.43 -35.47 39.99
C HIS A 790 -6.92 -35.69 41.43
N ILE A 791 -5.95 -36.60 41.63
CA ILE A 791 -5.31 -36.80 42.93
C ILE A 791 -4.57 -35.54 43.39
N HIS A 792 -3.87 -34.85 42.49
CA HIS A 792 -3.16 -33.62 42.83
C HIS A 792 -4.11 -32.49 43.28
N ILE A 793 -5.30 -32.40 42.68
CA ILE A 793 -6.35 -31.43 43.02
C ILE A 793 -7.15 -31.85 44.27
N GLN A 794 -6.88 -33.03 44.82
CA GLN A 794 -7.68 -33.65 45.90
C GLN A 794 -9.13 -33.99 45.47
N ASP A 795 -9.40 -34.10 44.17
CA ASP A 795 -10.66 -34.65 43.65
C ASP A 795 -10.58 -36.18 43.56
N PHE A 796 -10.66 -36.81 44.72
CA PHE A 796 -10.57 -38.26 44.84
C PHE A 796 -11.74 -39.01 44.17
N GLN A 797 -12.91 -38.36 44.05
CA GLN A 797 -14.09 -38.97 43.44
C GLN A 797 -13.91 -39.13 41.93
N SER A 798 -13.45 -38.08 41.25
CA SER A 798 -13.14 -38.14 39.82
C SER A 798 -11.93 -39.05 39.57
N ALA A 799 -10.93 -39.07 40.45
CA ALA A 799 -9.79 -39.99 40.37
C ALA A 799 -10.24 -41.46 40.41
N HIS A 800 -11.13 -41.82 41.35
CA HIS A 800 -11.72 -43.16 41.45
C HIS A 800 -12.43 -43.57 40.16
N ARG A 801 -13.32 -42.72 39.63
CA ARG A 801 -14.08 -43.02 38.40
C ARG A 801 -13.15 -43.30 37.21
N THR A 802 -12.11 -42.48 37.04
CA THR A 802 -11.13 -42.66 35.97
C THR A 802 -10.29 -43.92 36.16
N LEU A 803 -9.80 -44.20 37.37
CA LEU A 803 -9.03 -45.41 37.68
C LEU A 803 -9.85 -46.69 37.49
N TYR A 804 -11.10 -46.67 37.95
CA TYR A 804 -12.03 -47.78 37.79
C TYR A 804 -12.36 -48.03 36.31
N SER A 805 -12.63 -46.98 35.53
CA SER A 805 -12.84 -47.10 34.09
C SER A 805 -11.62 -47.69 33.38
N GLN A 806 -10.40 -47.23 33.72
CA GLN A 806 -9.17 -47.79 33.17
C GLN A 806 -8.96 -49.26 33.56
N ALA A 807 -9.25 -49.62 34.81
CA ALA A 807 -9.18 -51.00 35.26
C ALA A 807 -10.14 -51.91 34.48
N ASN A 808 -11.34 -51.42 34.16
CA ASN A 808 -12.30 -52.16 33.35
C ASN A 808 -11.84 -52.34 31.91
N THR A 809 -11.22 -51.31 31.30
CA THR A 809 -10.64 -51.43 29.95
C THR A 809 -9.35 -52.27 29.89
N GLU A 810 -8.66 -52.45 31.01
CA GLU A 810 -7.40 -53.21 31.05
C GLU A 810 -7.70 -54.71 31.03
N ALA A 811 -7.39 -55.35 29.90
CA ALA A 811 -7.43 -56.81 29.73
C ALA A 811 -6.05 -57.41 29.42
N ARG A 812 -5.05 -56.57 29.12
CA ARG A 812 -3.76 -57.01 28.58
C ARG A 812 -2.78 -57.43 29.67
N TYR A 813 -2.81 -56.78 30.83
CA TYR A 813 -1.91 -57.09 31.94
C TYR A 813 -2.65 -57.25 33.26
N PHE A 814 -2.61 -58.46 33.83
CA PHE A 814 -3.24 -58.78 35.11
C PHE A 814 -2.70 -57.90 36.26
N SER A 815 -1.37 -57.79 36.38
CA SER A 815 -0.68 -56.98 37.39
C SER A 815 -1.11 -55.51 37.36
N LYS A 816 -1.30 -54.96 36.15
CA LYS A 816 -1.74 -53.58 35.94
C LYS A 816 -3.20 -53.39 36.34
N LYS A 817 -4.12 -54.30 35.95
CA LYS A 817 -5.54 -54.23 36.34
C LYS A 817 -5.69 -54.25 37.86
N LYS A 818 -4.99 -55.17 38.54
CA LYS A 818 -4.96 -55.24 40.01
C LYS A 818 -4.46 -53.93 40.63
N THR A 819 -3.37 -53.36 40.10
CA THR A 819 -2.82 -52.10 40.61
C THR A 819 -3.81 -50.94 40.44
N LEU A 820 -4.48 -50.85 39.29
CA LEU A 820 -5.47 -49.79 39.04
C LEU A 820 -6.68 -49.90 39.97
N LEU A 821 -7.18 -51.11 40.24
CA LEU A 821 -8.27 -51.32 41.21
C LEU A 821 -7.85 -51.01 42.63
N ALA A 822 -6.65 -51.44 43.04
CA ALA A 822 -6.12 -51.11 44.35
C ALA A 822 -5.96 -49.60 44.54
N LEU A 823 -5.44 -48.89 43.55
CA LEU A 823 -5.35 -47.42 43.57
C LEU A 823 -6.75 -46.79 43.61
N SER A 824 -7.69 -47.30 42.82
CA SER A 824 -9.09 -46.85 42.80
C SER A 824 -9.78 -46.98 44.16
N LYS A 825 -9.49 -48.07 44.88
CA LYS A 825 -9.98 -48.32 46.23
C LYS A 825 -9.35 -47.37 47.24
N LEU A 826 -8.04 -47.17 47.15
CA LEU A 826 -7.31 -46.23 48.01
C LEU A 826 -7.80 -44.79 47.82
N THR A 827 -8.15 -44.36 46.60
CA THR A 827 -8.70 -43.01 46.39
C THR A 827 -10.08 -42.85 47.01
N VAL A 828 -10.96 -43.86 46.97
CA VAL A 828 -12.25 -43.81 47.68
C VAL A 828 -12.05 -43.73 49.19
N LEU A 829 -11.14 -44.54 49.74
CA LEU A 829 -10.83 -44.54 51.17
C LEU A 829 -10.21 -43.21 51.64
N ALA A 830 -9.44 -42.55 50.78
CA ALA A 830 -8.86 -41.24 51.05
C ALA A 830 -9.84 -40.07 50.85
N SER A 831 -11.01 -40.30 50.26
CA SER A 831 -11.99 -39.25 50.00
C SER A 831 -12.80 -38.87 51.23
N ASP A 832 -13.15 -37.59 51.38
CA ASP A 832 -13.99 -37.07 52.49
C ASP A 832 -15.49 -37.45 52.38
N MET A 833 -15.82 -38.51 51.62
CA MET A 833 -17.18 -38.97 51.42
C MET A 833 -17.75 -39.58 52.72
N PRO A 834 -19.06 -39.42 52.99
CA PRO A 834 -19.71 -40.10 54.10
C PRO A 834 -19.48 -41.62 54.04
N GLU A 835 -19.19 -42.26 55.18
CA GLU A 835 -18.87 -43.69 55.28
C GLU A 835 -19.90 -44.58 54.56
N LEU A 836 -21.18 -44.26 54.65
CA LEU A 836 -22.26 -44.99 53.94
C LEU A 836 -22.14 -44.95 52.41
N LEU A 837 -21.64 -43.86 51.84
CA LEU A 837 -21.42 -43.72 50.39
C LEU A 837 -20.09 -44.36 49.97
N GLN A 838 -19.05 -44.31 50.83
CA GLN A 838 -17.82 -45.06 50.62
C GLN A 838 -18.11 -46.56 50.55
N HIS A 839 -18.88 -47.09 51.51
CA HIS A 839 -19.31 -48.49 51.52
C HIS A 839 -20.10 -48.86 50.26
N LYS A 840 -21.08 -48.05 49.85
CA LYS A 840 -21.83 -48.33 48.60
C LYS A 840 -20.95 -48.36 47.34
N GLN A 841 -19.94 -47.51 47.23
CA GLN A 841 -19.02 -47.52 46.08
C GLN A 841 -18.00 -48.66 46.13
N LEU A 842 -17.61 -49.10 47.33
CA LEU A 842 -16.66 -50.19 47.55
C LEU A 842 -17.33 -51.58 47.43
N ASP A 843 -18.56 -51.71 47.89
CA ASP A 843 -19.22 -53.00 48.11
C ASP A 843 -19.95 -53.54 46.87
N GLY A 844 -20.30 -52.69 45.89
CA GLY A 844 -21.10 -53.08 44.73
C GLY A 844 -20.32 -53.84 43.65
N GLU A 845 -19.54 -53.12 42.84
CA GLU A 845 -18.91 -53.69 41.63
C GLU A 845 -17.39 -53.91 41.76
N SER A 846 -16.70 -53.12 42.61
CA SER A 846 -15.26 -53.30 42.83
C SER A 846 -14.95 -54.61 43.56
N PHE A 847 -15.81 -55.01 44.50
CA PHE A 847 -15.63 -56.22 45.30
C PHE A 847 -15.81 -57.50 44.49
N THR A 848 -16.77 -57.54 43.56
CA THR A 848 -16.98 -58.68 42.66
C THR A 848 -15.78 -58.87 41.73
N GLN A 849 -15.21 -57.76 41.24
CA GLN A 849 -14.03 -57.79 40.37
C GLN A 849 -12.75 -58.16 41.12
N GLU A 850 -12.54 -57.67 42.35
CA GLU A 850 -11.42 -58.10 43.21
C GLU A 850 -11.49 -59.61 43.52
N ARG A 851 -12.68 -60.12 43.83
CA ARG A 851 -12.91 -61.56 44.06
C ARG A 851 -12.57 -62.39 42.83
N PHE A 852 -13.02 -61.97 41.65
CA PHE A 852 -12.66 -62.63 40.40
C PHE A 852 -11.13 -62.66 40.19
N LEU A 853 -10.45 -61.51 40.35
CA LEU A 853 -9.00 -61.42 40.18
C LEU A 853 -8.20 -62.25 41.19
N LEU A 854 -8.75 -62.46 42.39
CA LEU A 854 -8.14 -63.33 43.41
C LEU A 854 -8.02 -64.79 42.92
N HIS A 855 -8.96 -65.27 42.10
CA HIS A 855 -8.85 -66.60 41.50
C HIS A 855 -7.66 -66.71 40.54
N GLN A 856 -7.33 -65.66 39.80
CA GLN A 856 -6.12 -65.65 38.96
C GLN A 856 -4.84 -65.45 39.79
N GLU A 857 -4.88 -64.63 40.85
CA GLU A 857 -3.73 -64.41 41.74
C GLU A 857 -3.29 -65.68 42.49
N THR A 858 -4.27 -66.48 42.88
CA THR A 858 -4.03 -67.68 43.69
C THR A 858 -3.69 -68.92 42.86
N LEU A 859 -3.39 -68.76 41.56
CA LEU A 859 -2.89 -69.84 40.73
C LEU A 859 -1.57 -70.41 41.29
N PRO A 860 -1.41 -71.75 41.35
CA PRO A 860 -0.18 -72.35 41.88
C PRO A 860 1.07 -71.94 41.09
N LYS A 861 2.13 -71.51 41.78
CA LYS A 861 3.40 -71.10 41.14
C LYS A 861 4.03 -72.22 40.31
N GLN A 862 3.92 -73.46 40.78
CA GLN A 862 4.41 -74.65 40.08
C GLN A 862 3.72 -74.83 38.71
N LEU A 863 2.41 -74.59 38.65
CA LEU A 863 1.64 -74.64 37.41
C LEU A 863 2.07 -73.54 36.43
N LEU A 864 2.32 -72.33 36.93
CA LEU A 864 2.79 -71.21 36.12
C LEU A 864 4.19 -71.47 35.52
N GLU A 865 5.09 -72.08 36.29
CA GLU A 865 6.42 -72.52 35.83
C GLU A 865 6.31 -73.61 34.74
N GLU A 866 5.46 -74.63 34.94
CA GLU A 866 5.24 -75.70 33.96
C GLU A 866 4.64 -75.16 32.65
N LYS A 867 3.74 -74.16 32.72
CA LYS A 867 3.15 -73.50 31.56
C LYS A 867 4.01 -72.37 30.97
N GLN A 868 5.22 -72.13 31.49
CA GLN A 868 6.13 -71.04 31.09
C GLN A 868 5.46 -69.65 31.10
N GLN A 869 4.55 -69.42 32.05
CA GLN A 869 3.86 -68.14 32.20
C GLN A 869 4.50 -67.28 33.28
N ASN A 870 4.83 -66.04 32.92
CA ASN A 870 5.32 -65.06 33.89
C ASN A 870 4.14 -64.39 34.62
N PRO A 871 4.12 -64.38 35.96
CA PRO A 871 3.01 -63.81 36.74
C PRO A 871 2.86 -62.30 36.54
N ASP A 872 3.95 -61.59 36.26
CA ASP A 872 3.92 -60.12 36.11
C ASP A 872 3.42 -59.67 34.73
N THR A 873 3.59 -60.51 33.69
CA THR A 873 3.24 -60.19 32.30
C THR A 873 2.05 -60.98 31.77
N MET A 874 1.41 -61.80 32.61
CA MET A 874 0.28 -62.63 32.18
C MET A 874 -0.93 -61.75 31.82
N PRO A 875 -1.66 -62.09 30.74
CA PRO A 875 -2.91 -61.41 30.39
C PRO A 875 -4.01 -61.72 31.40
N LEU A 876 -5.08 -60.92 31.38
CA LEU A 876 -6.30 -61.26 32.12
C LEU A 876 -6.92 -62.51 31.50
N LEU A 877 -7.14 -63.54 32.30
CA LEU A 877 -7.73 -64.80 31.84
C LEU A 877 -9.24 -64.75 32.06
N SER A 878 -10.01 -65.30 31.12
CA SER A 878 -11.45 -65.49 31.29
C SER A 878 -11.73 -66.55 32.35
N ALA A 879 -12.95 -66.54 32.91
CA ALA A 879 -13.40 -67.56 33.86
C ALA A 879 -13.19 -68.98 33.31
N HIS A 880 -13.56 -69.22 32.04
CA HIS A 880 -13.34 -70.50 31.36
C HIS A 880 -11.87 -70.93 31.30
N ASN A 881 -10.97 -70.01 30.94
CA ASN A 881 -9.53 -70.31 30.87
C ASN A 881 -8.94 -70.59 32.25
N LEU A 882 -9.38 -69.86 33.28
CA LEU A 882 -8.97 -70.11 34.67
C LEU A 882 -9.46 -71.47 35.17
N ILE A 883 -10.71 -71.84 34.88
CA ILE A 883 -11.27 -73.17 35.20
C ILE A 883 -10.40 -74.25 34.56
N ASN A 884 -10.10 -74.13 33.26
CA ASN A 884 -9.28 -75.09 32.54
C ASN A 884 -7.85 -75.22 33.11
N LEU A 885 -7.26 -74.12 33.59
CA LEU A 885 -5.94 -74.16 34.24
C LEU A 885 -6.00 -74.85 35.60
N TYR A 886 -7.03 -74.58 36.42
CA TYR A 886 -7.21 -75.21 37.72
C TYR A 886 -7.40 -76.73 37.61
N ILE A 887 -8.16 -77.19 36.60
CA ILE A 887 -8.47 -78.61 36.39
C ILE A 887 -7.47 -79.35 35.47
N CYS A 888 -6.45 -78.68 34.94
CA CYS A 888 -5.50 -79.29 34.01
C CYS A 888 -4.69 -80.42 34.66
N GLU A 889 -4.34 -81.46 33.91
CA GLU A 889 -3.43 -82.54 34.37
C GLU A 889 -2.04 -82.01 34.79
N ASP A 890 -1.64 -80.85 34.25
CA ASP A 890 -0.38 -80.16 34.61
C ASP A 890 -0.44 -79.55 36.03
N ASN A 891 -1.63 -79.37 36.63
CA ASN A 891 -1.74 -79.00 38.05
C ASN A 891 -1.58 -80.23 38.95
N ARG A 892 -0.35 -80.74 39.02
CA ARG A 892 0.00 -81.94 39.81
C ARG A 892 -0.40 -81.80 41.29
N GLY A 893 -0.37 -80.57 41.82
CA GLY A 893 -0.72 -80.24 43.20
C GLY A 893 -2.19 -79.88 43.48
N ALA A 894 -3.09 -80.00 42.50
CA ALA A 894 -4.51 -79.61 42.66
C ALA A 894 -5.17 -80.26 43.89
N ASN A 895 -5.76 -79.44 44.77
CA ASN A 895 -6.44 -79.87 46.00
C ASN A 895 -7.92 -79.44 46.00
N GLU A 896 -8.64 -79.70 47.10
CA GLU A 896 -10.06 -79.35 47.23
C GLU A 896 -10.36 -77.86 47.04
N TYR A 897 -9.40 -76.97 47.32
CA TYR A 897 -9.57 -75.53 47.13
C TYR A 897 -9.46 -75.12 45.66
N ASP A 898 -8.62 -75.79 44.86
CA ASP A 898 -8.47 -75.48 43.44
C ASP A 898 -9.72 -75.86 42.64
N PHE A 899 -10.30 -77.03 42.92
CA PHE A 899 -11.57 -77.43 42.31
C PHE A 899 -12.75 -76.60 42.84
N LYS A 900 -12.75 -76.22 44.12
CA LYS A 900 -13.76 -75.29 44.66
C LYS A 900 -13.69 -73.92 43.97
N LYS A 901 -12.49 -73.36 43.78
CA LYS A 901 -12.30 -72.12 43.03
C LYS A 901 -12.78 -72.25 41.58
N ALA A 902 -12.56 -73.40 40.94
CA ALA A 902 -13.07 -73.65 39.60
C ALA A 902 -14.62 -73.67 39.56
N LEU A 903 -15.28 -74.18 40.60
CA LEU A 903 -16.74 -74.10 40.73
C LEU A 903 -17.21 -72.66 41.00
N ASP A 904 -16.51 -71.90 41.84
CA ASP A 904 -16.85 -70.50 42.13
C ASP A 904 -16.71 -69.60 40.90
N LEU A 905 -15.76 -69.92 40.01
CA LEU A 905 -15.58 -69.23 38.73
C LEU A 905 -16.75 -69.42 37.76
N LEU A 906 -17.63 -70.41 37.96
CA LEU A 906 -18.82 -70.60 37.13
C LEU A 906 -19.83 -69.46 37.27
N GLU A 907 -19.86 -68.77 38.42
CA GLU A 907 -20.72 -67.59 38.62
C GLU A 907 -20.29 -66.37 37.79
N TYR A 908 -19.05 -66.40 37.28
CA TYR A 908 -18.44 -65.32 36.51
C TYR A 908 -18.40 -65.60 34.99
N ILE A 909 -19.13 -66.61 34.52
CA ILE A 909 -19.31 -66.89 33.09
C ILE A 909 -20.54 -66.09 32.62
N ASP A 910 -20.35 -65.21 31.65
CA ASP A 910 -21.45 -64.42 31.08
C ASP A 910 -22.40 -65.34 30.28
N GLU A 911 -23.71 -65.13 30.38
CA GLU A 911 -24.71 -65.92 29.63
C GLU A 911 -24.52 -65.82 28.10
N GLU A 912 -23.81 -64.79 27.64
CA GLU A 912 -23.49 -64.53 26.23
C GLU A 912 -22.32 -65.37 25.68
N ASP A 913 -21.48 -65.96 26.54
CA ASP A 913 -20.23 -66.65 26.12
C ASP A 913 -20.48 -68.00 25.40
N ALA A 914 -21.74 -68.40 25.21
CA ALA A 914 -22.16 -69.66 24.55
C ALA A 914 -21.48 -70.93 25.13
N VAL A 915 -21.02 -70.88 26.38
CA VAL A 915 -20.39 -72.00 27.07
C VAL A 915 -21.44 -72.75 27.88
N ASP A 916 -21.51 -74.08 27.69
CA ASP A 916 -22.39 -74.93 28.46
C ASP A 916 -21.86 -75.08 29.90
N ILE A 917 -22.45 -74.30 30.81
CA ILE A 917 -22.13 -74.30 32.25
C ILE A 917 -22.31 -75.71 32.84
N GLU A 918 -23.30 -76.47 32.40
CA GLU A 918 -23.54 -77.83 32.88
C GLU A 918 -22.52 -78.83 32.32
N ALA A 919 -21.99 -78.61 31.10
CA ALA A 919 -20.84 -79.36 30.60
C ALA A 919 -19.57 -79.08 31.40
N LEU A 920 -19.27 -77.82 31.72
CA LEU A 920 -18.11 -77.45 32.53
C LEU A 920 -18.20 -78.01 33.96
N LYS A 921 -19.38 -77.94 34.60
CA LYS A 921 -19.61 -78.59 35.90
C LYS A 921 -19.27 -80.07 35.84
N ARG A 922 -19.75 -80.78 34.82
CA ARG A 922 -19.46 -82.20 34.60
C ARG A 922 -17.96 -82.44 34.40
N GLU A 923 -17.26 -81.58 33.68
CA GLU A 923 -15.82 -81.68 33.44
C GLU A 923 -14.99 -81.45 34.71
N ILE A 924 -15.34 -80.44 35.53
CA ILE A 924 -14.65 -80.17 36.80
C ILE A 924 -14.78 -81.37 37.74
N PHE A 925 -15.99 -81.91 37.90
CA PHE A 925 -16.23 -83.07 38.76
C PHE A 925 -15.64 -84.36 38.19
N SER A 926 -15.64 -84.57 36.87
CA SER A 926 -15.04 -85.76 36.25
C SER A 926 -13.51 -85.78 36.44
N LYS A 927 -12.84 -84.63 36.30
CA LYS A 927 -11.39 -84.50 36.53
C LYS A 927 -11.01 -84.62 38.00
N ALA A 928 -11.83 -84.10 38.92
CA ALA A 928 -11.65 -84.33 40.36
C ALA A 928 -11.70 -85.83 40.69
N LEU A 929 -12.69 -86.56 40.16
CA LEU A 929 -12.85 -88.00 40.34
C LEU A 929 -11.73 -88.82 39.70
N LYS A 930 -11.23 -88.43 38.52
CA LYS A 930 -10.05 -89.06 37.90
C LYS A 930 -8.80 -88.92 38.76
N LYS A 931 -8.58 -87.74 39.34
CA LYS A 931 -7.42 -87.50 40.20
C LYS A 931 -7.52 -88.32 41.49
N ASP A 932 -8.67 -88.29 42.15
CA ASP A 932 -8.95 -89.14 43.31
C ASP A 932 -8.79 -90.63 43.00
N TRP A 933 -9.21 -91.07 41.81
CA TRP A 933 -8.99 -92.44 41.37
C TRP A 933 -7.51 -92.77 41.24
N LYS A 934 -6.72 -91.88 40.62
CA LYS A 934 -5.29 -92.07 40.39
C LYS A 934 -4.49 -92.10 41.70
N GLU A 935 -4.81 -91.23 42.65
CA GLU A 935 -4.03 -91.03 43.88
C GLU A 935 -4.54 -91.80 45.11
N ASN A 936 -5.87 -91.91 45.30
CA ASN A 936 -6.46 -92.44 46.54
C ASN A 936 -7.20 -93.77 46.35
N TRP A 937 -7.89 -94.00 45.22
CA TRP A 937 -8.73 -95.22 45.05
C TRP A 937 -8.03 -96.34 44.26
N SER A 938 -6.93 -96.06 43.57
CA SER A 938 -6.11 -97.06 42.87
C SER A 938 -5.35 -97.98 43.84
N SER A 939 -4.97 -97.46 45.01
CA SER A 939 -4.32 -98.21 46.09
C SER A 939 -5.32 -98.93 47.01
N ALA A 940 -6.56 -98.42 47.12
CA ALA A 940 -7.61 -99.03 47.92
C ALA A 940 -8.20 -100.31 47.30
N SER A 941 -7.94 -100.59 46.02
CA SER A 941 -8.34 -101.87 45.39
C SER A 941 -7.56 -103.09 45.90
N ASP A 942 -6.47 -102.88 46.66
CA ASP A 942 -5.72 -103.93 47.37
C ASP A 942 -6.24 -104.11 48.84
N GLY A 943 -7.56 -104.16 49.00
CA GLY A 943 -8.21 -105.15 49.87
C GLY A 943 -8.17 -105.02 51.40
N THR A 944 -7.90 -103.87 52.03
CA THR A 944 -7.94 -103.81 53.52
C THR A 944 -8.58 -102.60 54.23
N ASP A 945 -9.00 -101.53 53.55
CA ASP A 945 -9.63 -100.37 54.21
C ASP A 945 -11.13 -100.21 53.87
N ASP A 946 -11.92 -99.71 54.84
CA ASP A 946 -13.34 -99.40 54.65
C ASP A 946 -13.48 -98.36 53.52
N PRO A 947 -14.19 -98.68 52.41
CA PRO A 947 -14.30 -97.80 51.25
C PRO A 947 -14.85 -96.41 51.58
N LEU A 948 -15.65 -96.29 52.65
CA LEU A 948 -16.21 -95.01 53.11
C LEU A 948 -15.20 -94.16 53.90
N GLU A 949 -14.28 -94.77 54.65
CA GLU A 949 -13.23 -94.03 55.38
C GLU A 949 -12.16 -93.50 54.42
N ALA A 950 -11.73 -94.31 53.45
CA ALA A 950 -10.80 -93.88 52.40
C ALA A 950 -11.42 -92.80 51.49
N ALA A 951 -12.75 -92.78 51.35
CA ALA A 951 -13.47 -91.73 50.63
C ALA A 951 -13.49 -90.39 51.37
N LYS A 952 -13.43 -90.36 52.72
CA LYS A 952 -13.43 -89.09 53.48
C LYS A 952 -12.22 -88.20 53.18
N ASP A 953 -11.08 -88.81 52.86
CA ASP A 953 -9.86 -88.09 52.51
C ASP A 953 -9.80 -87.65 51.05
N SER A 954 -10.74 -88.10 50.20
CA SER A 954 -10.83 -87.73 48.80
C SER A 954 -11.16 -86.25 48.57
N ILE A 955 -10.62 -85.71 47.49
CA ILE A 955 -10.83 -84.33 47.05
C ILE A 955 -12.32 -84.10 46.76
N PHE A 956 -12.98 -85.06 46.11
CA PHE A 956 -14.41 -85.03 45.78
C PHE A 956 -15.30 -84.91 47.03
N VAL A 957 -15.07 -85.71 48.07
CA VAL A 957 -15.87 -85.65 49.33
C VAL A 957 -15.59 -84.35 50.09
N LYS A 958 -14.36 -83.86 50.09
CA LYS A 958 -14.00 -82.56 50.71
C LYS A 958 -14.66 -81.38 49.99
N ILE A 959 -14.75 -81.40 48.66
CA ILE A 959 -15.52 -80.40 47.88
C ILE A 959 -16.99 -80.45 48.28
N LEU A 960 -17.58 -81.66 48.32
CA LEU A 960 -18.98 -81.85 48.71
C LEU A 960 -19.27 -81.33 50.12
N GLN A 961 -18.41 -81.59 51.10
CA GLN A 961 -18.54 -81.05 52.46
C GLN A 961 -18.50 -79.52 52.49
N LYS A 962 -17.63 -78.90 51.68
CA LYS A 962 -17.56 -77.44 51.55
C LYS A 962 -18.81 -76.84 50.90
N LEU A 963 -19.35 -77.51 49.87
CA LEU A 963 -20.60 -77.09 49.21
C LEU A 963 -21.80 -77.16 50.16
N ILE A 964 -21.86 -78.17 51.04
CA ILE A 964 -22.88 -78.28 52.10
C ILE A 964 -22.77 -77.13 53.10
N GLN A 965 -21.55 -76.76 53.51
CA GLN A 965 -21.32 -75.65 54.45
C GLN A 965 -21.75 -74.29 53.90
N GLU A 966 -21.64 -74.07 52.59
CA GLU A 966 -22.00 -72.80 51.92
C GLU A 966 -23.45 -72.78 51.40
N GLY A 967 -24.18 -73.91 51.44
CA GLY A 967 -25.59 -73.99 51.05
C GLY A 967 -25.85 -73.93 49.54
N THR A 968 -24.83 -74.13 48.71
CA THR A 968 -24.91 -74.01 47.25
C THR A 968 -25.14 -75.38 46.56
N SER A 969 -26.11 -75.49 45.64
CA SER A 969 -26.44 -76.75 44.95
C SER A 969 -25.84 -76.82 43.53
N TYR A 970 -24.56 -77.16 43.40
CA TYR A 970 -23.90 -77.29 42.08
C TYR A 970 -23.79 -78.72 41.54
N LEU A 971 -24.43 -79.73 42.15
CA LEU A 971 -24.24 -81.12 41.73
C LEU A 971 -24.97 -81.48 40.43
N PRO A 972 -24.24 -81.99 39.40
CA PRO A 972 -24.84 -82.64 38.23
C PRO A 972 -25.52 -83.97 38.60
N ASP A 973 -26.45 -84.45 37.76
CA ASP A 973 -27.03 -85.79 37.92
C ASP A 973 -25.94 -86.87 37.78
N VAL A 974 -25.94 -87.85 38.69
CA VAL A 974 -25.05 -89.03 38.67
C VAL A 974 -25.09 -89.73 37.30
N LYS A 975 -26.27 -89.77 36.67
CA LYS A 975 -26.46 -90.42 35.37
C LYS A 975 -25.76 -89.69 34.23
N ASP A 976 -25.64 -88.36 34.33
CA ASP A 976 -25.01 -87.53 33.32
C ASP A 976 -23.49 -87.47 33.52
N LEU A 977 -23.02 -87.57 34.77
CA LEU A 977 -21.60 -87.70 35.09
C LEU A 977 -21.00 -89.02 34.58
N LEU A 978 -21.75 -90.12 34.67
CA LEU A 978 -21.35 -91.46 34.18
C LEU A 978 -21.40 -91.61 32.65
N GLN A 979 -21.88 -90.61 31.93
CA GLN A 979 -21.96 -90.57 30.45
C GLN A 979 -20.83 -89.77 29.80
N VAL A 980 -19.98 -89.11 30.56
CA VAL A 980 -18.85 -88.31 30.03
C VAL A 980 -17.75 -89.25 29.51
N GLU A 981 -17.34 -89.09 28.24
CA GLU A 981 -16.32 -89.91 27.55
C GLU A 981 -15.00 -90.02 28.32
N GLU A 982 -14.65 -88.94 29.02
CA GLU A 982 -13.47 -88.87 29.87
C GLU A 982 -13.43 -89.95 30.97
N LEU A 983 -14.58 -90.44 31.45
CA LEU A 983 -14.69 -91.46 32.50
C LEU A 983 -14.91 -92.88 31.95
N ASP A 984 -14.89 -93.10 30.63
CA ASP A 984 -15.21 -94.40 30.02
C ASP A 984 -14.25 -95.53 30.46
N CYS A 985 -12.98 -95.22 30.71
CA CYS A 985 -12.02 -96.18 31.25
C CYS A 985 -12.39 -96.63 32.69
N LEU A 986 -13.04 -95.77 33.47
CA LEU A 986 -13.43 -96.00 34.86
C LEU A 986 -14.82 -96.63 34.99
N LYS A 987 -15.71 -96.37 34.02
CA LYS A 987 -17.04 -96.99 33.89
C LYS A 987 -17.00 -98.51 33.76
N SER A 988 -15.90 -99.06 33.23
CA SER A 988 -15.68 -100.50 33.13
C SER A 988 -15.47 -101.20 34.50
N LYS A 989 -15.35 -100.45 35.60
CA LYS A 989 -15.08 -100.97 36.95
C LYS A 989 -16.30 -100.82 37.88
N PRO A 990 -16.94 -101.91 38.34
CA PRO A 990 -18.15 -101.86 39.18
C PRO A 990 -17.95 -101.15 40.52
N PHE A 991 -16.72 -101.20 41.07
CA PHE A 991 -16.37 -100.60 42.35
C PHE A 991 -16.45 -99.07 42.33
N PHE A 992 -16.06 -98.43 41.22
CA PHE A 992 -16.11 -96.98 41.05
C PHE A 992 -17.56 -96.47 41.02
N GLU A 993 -18.44 -97.16 40.30
CA GLU A 993 -19.87 -96.80 40.20
C GLU A 993 -20.59 -96.94 41.54
N PHE A 994 -20.28 -97.97 42.33
CA PHE A 994 -20.81 -98.15 43.68
C PHE A 994 -20.40 -97.00 44.62
N LEU A 995 -19.12 -96.65 44.63
CA LEU A 995 -18.58 -95.62 45.53
C LEU A 995 -19.13 -94.22 45.20
N LEU A 996 -19.29 -93.92 43.89
CA LEU A 996 -19.90 -92.66 43.44
C LEU A 996 -21.36 -92.55 43.91
N ARG A 997 -22.17 -93.60 43.71
CA ARG A 997 -23.57 -93.62 44.16
C ARG A 997 -23.71 -93.49 45.68
N ALA A 998 -22.85 -94.18 46.44
CA ALA A 998 -22.84 -94.10 47.90
C ALA A 998 -22.50 -92.69 48.41
N ASN A 999 -21.51 -92.02 47.81
CA ASN A 999 -21.14 -90.65 48.17
C ASN A 999 -22.25 -89.63 47.81
N TYR A 1000 -22.96 -89.82 46.70
CA TYR A 1000 -24.11 -88.99 46.33
C TYR A 1000 -25.31 -89.20 47.26
N GLU A 1001 -25.60 -90.44 47.66
CA GLU A 1001 -26.66 -90.72 48.65
C GLU A 1001 -26.36 -90.09 50.00
N HIS A 1002 -25.10 -90.15 50.46
CA HIS A 1002 -24.67 -89.49 51.69
C HIS A 1002 -24.75 -87.96 51.59
N TYR A 1003 -24.41 -87.38 50.45
CA TYR A 1003 -24.56 -85.94 50.21
C TYR A 1003 -26.03 -85.51 50.27
N LEU A 1004 -26.92 -86.22 49.56
CA LEU A 1004 -28.35 -85.93 49.54
C LEU A 1004 -28.98 -86.06 50.93
N GLN A 1005 -28.54 -87.03 51.75
CA GLN A 1005 -28.96 -87.15 53.15
C GLN A 1005 -28.44 -86.02 54.05
N SER A 1006 -27.28 -85.42 53.72
CA SER A 1006 -26.67 -84.33 54.50
C SER A 1006 -27.15 -82.93 54.11
N GLN A 1007 -27.82 -82.79 52.97
CA GLN A 1007 -28.40 -81.53 52.46
C GLN A 1007 -29.85 -81.31 52.93
N ILE A 1008 -30.55 -82.38 53.31
CA ILE A 1008 -31.87 -82.38 53.97
C ILE A 1008 -31.67 -82.10 55.46
#